data_AF-A0A673G0F9-F1
#
_entry.id   AF-A0A673G0F9-F1
#
_cell.length_a   1.000
_cell.length_b   1.000
_cell.length_c   1.000
_cell.angle_alpha   90.00
_cell.angle_beta   90.00
_cell.angle_gamma   90.00
#
_symmetry.space_group_name_H-M   'P 1'
#
loop_
_entity.id
_entity.type
_entity.pdbx_description
1 polymer ?
#
loop_
_entity_poly.entity_id
_entity_poly.type
_entity_poly.pdbx_seq_one_letter_code
_entity_poly.pdbx_strand_id
1 'polypeptide(L)'
;MGFCVQTEQSLILRLRLCLCLGGVCIAQSLKIPREPRPGEFDKIIRRLLETPHARAIIMFANEDDIRRVLDAAKRSNQTGHFLWVGSDSWGSKISPVIQQERVAEGAITILPKRATVEAFDRYFRSRSLSNNRRNVWFAEFWEENFGCNSQKTVFVQDVCFVCVCAGLEKVGRDSSYEQEGKVQFVMDAVYAMAHALHRMHRDYCFGYPGLCPRMSNINGKELLGYVRHVNFNGSAGTPVVFNQNGDAPGRYDIFQYQITNKSTAEYKVIGQWTNKLHLNVDAMRWRTGDPTLPVSVCSVPCQMGERKKIVKGVPCCWHCERCEGYHFQASEFSCELCPYEQRPDRNRTGCIPIPIIKLEWHSAWAAIPVFVAVLGILATSFVVVTFVRYNDTPIVRASGREMSYVLLTGIFLCYAITFLMIATPSLAICSFRRVFLGLGMCFSYAALLTKTNRIHRIFEQGKKSVAAPRFISPASQLVITFSLISVQLLGVFVWFAVDPPHTVVDYGEQRTSDPEKARGVLKCDISDLSLICSLGYSILLMVTCTVYAIKTRGVPETFNEAKPIGFTMYTTCIIWLAFIPIFFGTAQSAERMYIQTTTLTISLSLSASVSLGMLYMPKVYIIIFHPEQNVPKRKRSFKAIVTAATMSGKLVQKGSDRPNGEVKTELCESMETNSEYFKHLFSTKW
;
A
#
# COMPACT_ATOMS: atom_id res chain seq x y z
N MET A 1 21.95 -23.12 -1.26
CA MET A 1 23.10 -22.43 -0.65
C MET A 1 23.90 -23.44 0.14
N GLY A 2 25.23 -23.40 0.07
CA GLY A 2 26.07 -24.29 0.87
C GLY A 2 27.43 -23.70 1.19
N PHE A 3 28.17 -24.39 2.03
CA PHE A 3 29.54 -24.06 2.40
C PHE A 3 30.53 -24.94 1.66
N CYS A 4 31.77 -24.46 1.52
CA CYS A 4 32.87 -25.29 1.04
C CYS A 4 34.01 -25.29 2.06
N VAL A 5 34.44 -26.46 2.52
CA VAL A 5 35.56 -26.65 3.46
C VAL A 5 36.65 -27.48 2.78
N GLN A 6 37.92 -27.04 2.84
CA GLN A 6 38.96 -27.66 2.00
C GLN A 6 40.42 -27.58 2.47
N THR A 7 41.24 -28.54 2.03
CA THR A 7 42.72 -28.55 2.07
C THR A 7 43.44 -28.17 0.74
N GLU A 8 42.84 -28.34 -0.48
CA GLU A 8 43.46 -28.11 -1.82
C GLU A 8 42.84 -27.02 -2.78
N GLN A 9 43.42 -25.82 -2.91
CA GLN A 9 42.82 -24.64 -3.60
C GLN A 9 42.31 -24.78 -5.06
N SER A 10 42.83 -25.70 -5.89
CA SER A 10 42.52 -25.75 -7.33
C SER A 10 41.08 -26.21 -7.63
N LEU A 11 40.54 -27.11 -6.79
CA LEU A 11 39.21 -27.69 -6.97
C LEU A 11 38.08 -26.70 -6.69
N ILE A 12 38.24 -25.83 -5.67
CA ILE A 12 37.23 -24.83 -5.31
C ILE A 12 36.98 -23.84 -6.42
N LEU A 13 38.02 -23.42 -7.15
CA LEU A 13 37.86 -22.42 -8.21
C LEU A 13 36.96 -22.97 -9.33
N ARG A 14 37.17 -24.24 -9.72
CA ARG A 14 36.33 -24.92 -10.71
C ARG A 14 34.92 -25.16 -10.19
N LEU A 15 34.79 -25.59 -8.94
CA LEU A 15 33.48 -25.79 -8.32
C LEU A 15 32.68 -24.49 -8.25
N ARG A 16 33.31 -23.37 -7.86
CA ARG A 16 32.68 -22.04 -7.84
C ARG A 16 32.11 -21.67 -9.19
N LEU A 17 32.90 -21.85 -10.25
CA LEU A 17 32.46 -21.56 -11.61
C LEU A 17 31.24 -22.40 -12.00
N CYS A 18 31.29 -23.72 -11.76
CA CYS A 18 30.18 -24.63 -12.06
C CYS A 18 28.92 -24.31 -11.25
N LEU A 19 29.06 -24.01 -9.96
CA LEU A 19 27.93 -23.67 -9.09
C LEU A 19 27.28 -22.34 -9.51
N CYS A 20 28.08 -21.33 -9.86
CA CYS A 20 27.56 -20.06 -10.38
C CYS A 20 26.76 -20.26 -11.68
N LEU A 21 27.27 -21.09 -12.61
CA LEU A 21 26.56 -21.42 -13.86
C LEU A 21 25.24 -22.18 -13.58
N GLY A 22 25.20 -22.98 -12.52
CA GLY A 22 24.00 -23.71 -12.07
C GLY A 22 23.05 -22.90 -11.18
N GLY A 23 23.28 -21.60 -10.98
CA GLY A 23 22.46 -20.76 -10.10
C GLY A 23 22.55 -21.09 -8.60
N VAL A 24 23.59 -21.83 -8.19
CA VAL A 24 23.80 -22.24 -6.80
C VAL A 24 24.77 -21.28 -6.10
N CYS A 25 24.32 -20.74 -4.98
CA CYS A 25 25.12 -19.85 -4.15
C CYS A 25 26.00 -20.55 -3.12
N ILE A 26 27.17 -19.97 -2.88
CA ILE A 26 28.07 -20.34 -1.79
C ILE A 26 27.97 -19.28 -0.69
N ALA A 27 27.65 -19.71 0.54
CA ALA A 27 27.58 -18.82 1.70
C ALA A 27 28.96 -18.39 2.16
N GLN A 28 29.83 -19.38 2.37
CA GLN A 28 31.20 -19.15 2.81
C GLN A 28 32.10 -20.26 2.27
N SER A 29 33.37 -19.91 2.11
CA SER A 29 34.42 -20.82 1.70
C SER A 29 35.52 -20.77 2.76
N LEU A 30 35.73 -21.89 3.42
CA LEU A 30 36.66 -22.04 4.54
C LEU A 30 37.82 -22.97 4.12
N LYS A 31 39.04 -22.58 4.49
CA LYS A 31 40.24 -23.35 4.23
C LYS A 31 40.74 -23.96 5.54
N ILE A 32 41.03 -25.26 5.52
CA ILE A 32 41.72 -25.98 6.58
C ILE A 32 43.23 -25.78 6.35
N PRO A 33 43.99 -25.26 7.34
CA PRO A 33 45.44 -25.16 7.26
C PRO A 33 46.07 -26.56 7.14
N ARG A 34 47.22 -26.68 6.46
CA ARG A 34 47.96 -27.96 6.38
C ARG A 34 48.38 -28.50 7.76
N GLU A 35 48.68 -27.60 8.68
CA GLU A 35 49.00 -27.91 10.08
C GLU A 35 48.02 -27.14 10.99
N PRO A 36 46.85 -27.73 11.30
CA PRO A 36 45.83 -27.05 12.07
C PRO A 36 46.24 -26.97 13.55
N ARG A 37 46.19 -25.75 14.12
CA ARG A 37 46.39 -25.53 15.56
C ARG A 37 45.20 -26.06 16.37
N PRO A 38 45.39 -26.38 17.67
CA PRO A 38 44.28 -26.72 18.55
C PRO A 38 43.18 -25.65 18.51
N GLY A 39 41.92 -26.07 18.31
CA GLY A 39 40.75 -25.18 18.25
C GLY A 39 40.41 -24.59 16.87
N GLU A 40 41.23 -24.80 15.82
CA GLU A 40 40.90 -24.30 14.46
C GLU A 40 39.64 -24.96 13.88
N PHE A 41 39.42 -26.25 14.13
CA PHE A 41 38.21 -26.95 13.69
C PHE A 41 36.94 -26.42 14.38
N ASP A 42 37.00 -26.06 15.66
CA ASP A 42 35.86 -25.44 16.37
C ASP A 42 35.57 -24.04 15.80
N LYS A 43 36.61 -23.29 15.40
CA LYS A 43 36.46 -21.99 14.73
C LYS A 43 35.80 -22.14 13.36
N ILE A 44 36.09 -23.20 12.61
CA ILE A 44 35.40 -23.52 11.35
C ILE A 44 33.91 -23.71 11.62
N ILE A 45 33.53 -24.53 12.61
CA ILE A 45 32.11 -24.74 12.96
C ILE A 45 31.43 -23.44 13.39
N ARG A 46 32.09 -22.61 14.21
CA ARG A 46 31.53 -21.30 14.60
C ARG A 46 31.27 -20.38 13.41
N ARG A 47 32.17 -20.35 12.42
CA ARG A 47 31.99 -19.57 11.19
C ARG A 47 30.84 -20.10 10.33
N LEU A 48 30.69 -21.41 10.24
CA LEU A 48 29.54 -22.01 9.55
C LEU A 48 28.21 -21.60 10.23
N LEU A 49 28.19 -21.52 11.56
CA LEU A 49 27.02 -21.10 12.33
C LEU A 49 26.67 -19.60 12.18
N GLU A 50 27.55 -18.76 11.62
CA GLU A 50 27.22 -17.36 11.29
C GLU A 50 26.10 -17.26 10.23
N THR A 51 25.87 -18.32 9.46
CA THR A 51 24.81 -18.38 8.42
C THR A 51 23.93 -19.63 8.60
N PRO A 52 23.00 -19.62 9.58
CA PRO A 52 22.27 -20.83 10.02
C PRO A 52 21.30 -21.39 8.96
N HIS A 53 20.93 -20.59 7.96
CA HIS A 53 20.08 -21.02 6.85
C HIS A 53 20.83 -21.84 5.78
N ALA A 54 22.17 -21.73 5.72
CA ALA A 54 22.99 -22.61 4.93
C ALA A 54 23.26 -23.89 5.73
N ARG A 55 22.68 -25.01 5.30
CA ARG A 55 22.82 -26.30 5.98
C ARG A 55 23.74 -27.27 5.22
N ALA A 56 23.83 -27.14 3.90
CA ALA A 56 24.68 -27.99 3.08
C ALA A 56 26.16 -27.60 3.17
N ILE A 57 27.05 -28.55 3.46
CA ILE A 57 28.50 -28.38 3.51
C ILE A 57 29.14 -29.35 2.52
N ILE A 58 29.86 -28.80 1.55
CA ILE A 58 30.67 -29.55 0.61
C ILE A 58 32.11 -29.59 1.12
N MET A 59 32.64 -30.80 1.35
CA MET A 59 33.95 -31.03 1.95
C MET A 59 34.89 -31.68 0.95
N PHE A 60 36.00 -31.01 0.68
CA PHE A 60 37.15 -31.52 -0.06
C PHE A 60 38.36 -31.56 0.87
N ALA A 61 38.36 -32.53 1.78
CA ALA A 61 39.36 -32.65 2.83
C ALA A 61 39.87 -34.09 2.93
N ASN A 62 41.03 -34.25 3.55
CA ASN A 62 41.60 -35.57 3.80
C ASN A 62 40.82 -36.31 4.91
N GLU A 63 41.03 -37.61 5.02
CA GLU A 63 40.35 -38.49 5.97
C GLU A 63 40.44 -38.00 7.43
N ASP A 64 41.62 -37.60 7.88
CA ASP A 64 41.84 -37.08 9.24
C ASP A 64 41.11 -35.74 9.48
N ASP A 65 41.14 -34.85 8.49
CA ASP A 65 40.49 -33.54 8.57
C ASP A 65 38.97 -33.69 8.63
N ILE A 66 38.39 -34.60 7.83
CA ILE A 66 36.96 -34.91 7.86
C ILE A 66 36.55 -35.35 9.25
N ARG A 67 37.27 -36.32 9.83
CA ARG A 67 37.01 -36.82 11.19
C ARG A 67 37.03 -35.69 12.22
N ARG A 68 38.05 -34.82 12.17
CA ARG A 68 38.19 -33.69 13.11
C ARG A 68 37.10 -32.64 12.96
N VAL A 69 36.62 -32.38 11.73
CA VAL A 69 35.47 -31.48 11.48
C VAL A 69 34.18 -32.08 12.05
N LEU A 70 33.91 -33.37 11.79
CA LEU A 70 32.73 -34.05 12.33
C LEU A 70 32.75 -34.09 13.86
N ASP A 71 33.93 -34.30 14.45
CA ASP A 71 34.11 -34.28 15.90
C ASP A 71 33.91 -32.87 16.50
N ALA A 72 34.39 -31.83 15.83
CA ALA A 72 34.11 -30.44 16.22
C ALA A 72 32.61 -30.09 16.14
N ALA A 73 31.90 -30.59 15.12
CA ALA A 73 30.46 -30.43 15.00
C ALA A 73 29.72 -31.17 16.13
N LYS A 74 30.18 -32.38 16.50
CA LYS A 74 29.68 -33.15 17.65
C LYS A 74 29.86 -32.37 18.96
N ARG A 75 31.06 -31.84 19.22
CA ARG A 75 31.37 -31.04 20.42
C ARG A 75 30.54 -29.76 20.51
N SER A 76 30.21 -29.16 19.37
CA SER A 76 29.38 -27.95 19.27
C SER A 76 27.87 -28.25 19.31
N ASN A 77 27.48 -29.50 19.58
CA ASN A 77 26.10 -29.97 19.64
C ASN A 77 25.29 -29.71 18.36
N GLN A 78 25.94 -29.79 17.18
CA GLN A 78 25.32 -29.55 15.87
C GLN A 78 24.95 -30.84 15.13
N THR A 79 24.63 -31.91 15.87
CA THR A 79 24.24 -33.20 15.30
C THR A 79 22.94 -33.06 14.51
N GLY A 80 22.96 -33.45 13.22
CA GLY A 80 21.81 -33.39 12.32
C GLY A 80 21.41 -31.98 11.86
N HIS A 81 22.17 -30.93 12.21
CA HIS A 81 21.93 -29.59 11.69
C HIS A 81 22.44 -29.46 10.24
N PHE A 82 23.71 -29.81 10.03
CA PHE A 82 24.38 -29.76 8.74
C PHE A 82 24.12 -30.99 7.86
N LEU A 83 24.20 -30.80 6.55
CA LEU A 83 24.12 -31.84 5.53
C LEU A 83 25.48 -31.95 4.86
N TRP A 84 26.12 -33.11 4.96
CA TRP A 84 27.48 -33.29 4.49
C TRP A 84 27.51 -33.84 3.07
N VAL A 85 28.34 -33.23 2.22
CA VAL A 85 28.67 -33.73 0.88
C VAL A 85 30.18 -33.91 0.80
N GLY A 86 30.65 -35.15 0.76
CA GLY A 86 32.07 -35.49 0.74
C GLY A 86 32.59 -35.87 -0.65
N SER A 87 33.86 -35.58 -0.91
CA SER A 87 34.61 -36.09 -2.06
C SER A 87 35.01 -37.57 -1.91
N ASP A 88 35.78 -38.07 -2.87
CA ASP A 88 36.33 -39.42 -2.94
C ASP A 88 37.32 -39.75 -1.83
N SER A 89 37.93 -38.74 -1.21
CA SER A 89 38.72 -38.90 0.01
C SER A 89 37.92 -39.48 1.18
N TRP A 90 36.62 -39.17 1.26
CA TRP A 90 35.69 -39.78 2.20
C TRP A 90 35.15 -41.09 1.63
N GLY A 91 34.45 -40.99 0.50
CA GLY A 91 33.86 -42.13 -0.17
C GLY A 91 33.04 -43.05 0.73
N SER A 92 33.32 -44.36 0.67
CA SER A 92 32.68 -45.41 1.48
C SER A 92 33.55 -45.89 2.65
N LYS A 93 34.58 -45.12 3.02
CA LYS A 93 35.48 -45.49 4.13
C LYS A 93 34.79 -45.23 5.47
N ILE A 94 34.89 -46.19 6.39
CA ILE A 94 34.29 -46.05 7.73
C ILE A 94 35.14 -45.19 8.68
N SER A 95 36.46 -45.19 8.50
CA SER A 95 37.45 -44.54 9.39
C SER A 95 37.19 -43.04 9.70
N PRO A 96 36.79 -42.19 8.73
CA PRO A 96 36.44 -40.79 9.02
C PRO A 96 35.23 -40.61 9.95
N VAL A 97 34.38 -41.62 10.09
CA VAL A 97 33.06 -41.54 10.76
C VAL A 97 33.03 -42.26 12.11
N ILE A 98 34.02 -43.12 12.39
CA ILE A 98 34.12 -43.88 13.65
C ILE A 98 34.07 -42.92 14.85
N GLN A 99 33.10 -43.11 15.75
CA GLN A 99 32.75 -42.27 16.92
C GLN A 99 31.91 -41.01 16.62
N GLN A 100 31.62 -40.69 15.37
CA GLN A 100 30.81 -39.55 14.93
C GLN A 100 29.65 -39.97 14.00
N GLU A 101 29.16 -41.21 14.13
CA GLU A 101 28.17 -41.84 13.23
C GLU A 101 26.89 -41.01 13.12
N ARG A 102 26.37 -40.53 14.27
CA ARG A 102 25.15 -39.70 14.31
C ARG A 102 25.33 -38.34 13.64
N VAL A 103 26.55 -37.80 13.59
CA VAL A 103 26.82 -36.51 12.93
C VAL A 103 26.92 -36.68 11.42
N ALA A 104 27.41 -37.82 10.96
CA ALA A 104 27.54 -38.18 9.54
C ALA A 104 26.25 -38.77 8.95
N GLU A 105 25.19 -39.01 9.73
CA GLU A 105 23.91 -39.53 9.25
C GLU A 105 23.39 -38.68 8.07
N GLY A 106 23.04 -39.35 6.96
CA GLY A 106 22.56 -38.70 5.75
C GLY A 106 23.64 -38.07 4.87
N ALA A 107 24.94 -38.15 5.25
CA ALA A 107 26.04 -37.66 4.45
C ALA A 107 26.08 -38.33 3.07
N ILE A 108 26.25 -37.54 2.02
CA ILE A 108 26.38 -38.01 0.64
C ILE A 108 27.84 -37.95 0.25
N THR A 109 28.38 -39.05 -0.26
CA THR A 109 29.78 -39.12 -0.71
C THR A 109 29.84 -39.69 -2.12
N ILE A 110 30.92 -39.39 -2.81
CA ILE A 110 31.19 -39.92 -4.15
C ILE A 110 32.45 -40.77 -4.12
N LEU A 111 32.51 -41.82 -4.93
CA LEU A 111 33.73 -42.58 -5.20
C LEU A 111 33.86 -42.86 -6.67
N PRO A 112 35.07 -42.83 -7.25
CA PRO A 112 35.30 -43.37 -8.58
C PRO A 112 34.78 -44.79 -8.67
N LYS A 113 33.99 -45.07 -9.70
CA LYS A 113 33.42 -46.39 -9.95
C LYS A 113 34.55 -47.39 -10.14
N ARG A 114 34.61 -48.37 -9.25
CA ARG A 114 35.68 -49.37 -9.16
C ARG A 114 35.09 -50.78 -9.22
N ALA A 115 35.85 -51.70 -9.80
CA ALA A 115 35.56 -53.14 -9.73
C ALA A 115 36.70 -53.86 -9.02
N THR A 116 36.37 -54.96 -8.34
CA THR A 116 37.37 -55.83 -7.75
C THR A 116 38.08 -56.64 -8.84
N VAL A 117 39.41 -56.72 -8.76
CA VAL A 117 40.21 -57.49 -9.71
C VAL A 117 40.61 -58.82 -9.08
N GLU A 118 39.86 -59.88 -9.39
CA GLU A 118 40.07 -61.22 -8.81
C GLU A 118 41.49 -61.78 -9.04
N ALA A 119 42.10 -61.44 -10.18
CA ALA A 119 43.46 -61.86 -10.50
C ALA A 119 44.47 -61.30 -9.49
N PHE A 120 44.29 -60.05 -9.05
CA PHE A 120 45.13 -59.44 -8.03
C PHE A 120 44.89 -60.07 -6.66
N ASP A 121 43.63 -60.33 -6.29
CA ASP A 121 43.30 -60.98 -5.02
C ASP A 121 43.98 -62.35 -4.92
N ARG A 122 43.89 -63.15 -5.98
CA ARG A 122 44.56 -64.46 -6.04
C ARG A 122 46.08 -64.31 -5.94
N TYR A 123 46.66 -63.35 -6.66
CA TYR A 123 48.10 -63.08 -6.61
C TYR A 123 48.55 -62.67 -5.22
N PHE A 124 47.89 -61.69 -4.60
CA PHE A 124 48.27 -61.12 -3.31
C PHE A 124 48.09 -62.12 -2.17
N ARG A 125 46.95 -62.83 -2.10
CA ARG A 125 46.70 -63.86 -1.07
C ARG A 125 47.63 -65.07 -1.19
N SER A 126 48.20 -65.31 -2.37
CA SER A 126 49.19 -66.37 -2.58
C SER A 126 50.60 -66.00 -2.10
N ARG A 127 50.86 -64.73 -1.74
CA ARG A 127 52.18 -64.29 -1.29
C ARG A 127 52.46 -64.71 0.16
N SER A 128 53.72 -65.04 0.44
CA SER A 128 54.27 -65.38 1.76
C SER A 128 55.67 -64.80 1.89
N LEU A 129 56.17 -64.66 3.12
CA LEU A 129 57.53 -64.19 3.40
C LEU A 129 58.59 -64.99 2.62
N SER A 130 58.38 -66.29 2.44
CA SER A 130 59.31 -67.16 1.70
C SER A 130 59.30 -66.93 0.19
N ASN A 131 58.16 -66.55 -0.40
CA ASN A 131 57.98 -66.49 -1.85
C ASN A 131 58.09 -65.09 -2.44
N ASN A 132 58.09 -64.04 -1.62
CA ASN A 132 58.15 -62.65 -2.08
C ASN A 132 59.39 -61.93 -1.59
N ARG A 133 60.56 -62.27 -2.17
CA ARG A 133 61.84 -61.59 -1.90
C ARG A 133 62.05 -60.32 -2.73
N ARG A 134 61.13 -60.01 -3.66
CA ARG A 134 61.25 -58.87 -4.58
C ARG A 134 60.88 -57.54 -3.91
N ASN A 135 59.92 -57.56 -2.99
CA ASN A 135 59.49 -56.36 -2.28
C ASN A 135 60.22 -56.26 -0.94
N VAL A 136 61.05 -55.22 -0.80
CA VAL A 136 61.87 -55.00 0.40
C VAL A 136 61.06 -54.71 1.66
N TRP A 137 59.85 -54.13 1.50
CA TRP A 137 58.97 -53.77 2.62
C TRP A 137 57.94 -54.85 2.98
N PHE A 138 58.02 -56.02 2.34
CA PHE A 138 57.02 -57.07 2.55
C PHE A 138 57.15 -57.73 3.92
N ALA A 139 58.34 -57.71 4.53
CA ALA A 139 58.57 -58.24 5.87
C ALA A 139 57.88 -57.37 6.93
N GLU A 140 58.09 -56.06 6.88
CA GLU A 140 57.50 -55.07 7.78
C GLU A 140 55.97 -55.06 7.66
N PHE A 141 55.44 -55.15 6.44
CA PHE A 141 54.00 -55.33 6.22
C PHE A 141 53.47 -56.59 6.90
N TRP A 142 54.20 -57.71 6.81
CA TRP A 142 53.77 -58.97 7.40
C TRP A 142 53.74 -58.90 8.93
N GLU A 143 54.75 -58.26 9.53
CA GLU A 143 54.84 -58.02 10.96
C GLU A 143 53.67 -57.17 11.47
N GLU A 144 53.36 -56.07 10.79
CA GLU A 144 52.25 -55.18 11.16
C GLU A 144 50.89 -55.84 10.97
N ASN A 145 50.67 -56.52 9.84
CA ASN A 145 49.37 -57.10 9.49
C ASN A 145 48.99 -58.30 10.36
N PHE A 146 49.96 -59.11 10.79
CA PHE A 146 49.72 -60.28 11.65
C PHE A 146 50.10 -60.05 13.12
N GLY A 147 50.68 -58.89 13.47
CA GLY A 147 51.11 -58.58 14.83
C GLY A 147 52.24 -59.49 15.33
N CYS A 148 53.16 -59.89 14.45
CA CYS A 148 54.27 -60.81 14.72
C CYS A 148 55.63 -60.15 14.42
N ASN A 149 56.75 -60.74 14.84
CA ASN A 149 58.11 -60.20 14.61
C ASN A 149 59.00 -61.24 13.87
N SER A 150 59.82 -60.78 12.92
CA SER A 150 60.76 -61.61 12.14
C SER A 150 62.07 -61.93 12.86
N GLN A 151 62.42 -61.25 13.96
CA GLN A 151 63.70 -61.45 14.67
C GLN A 151 63.54 -61.79 16.17
N LYS A 152 63.83 -63.07 16.49
CA LYS A 152 64.16 -63.70 17.79
C LYS A 152 63.18 -63.57 18.98
N THR A 153 63.00 -64.72 19.65
CA THR A 153 62.19 -64.92 20.86
C THR A 153 62.86 -64.39 22.13
N VAL A 154 62.08 -63.76 23.01
CA VAL A 154 62.37 -63.71 24.46
C VAL A 154 61.32 -64.59 25.14
N PHE A 155 61.71 -65.77 25.63
CA PHE A 155 60.85 -66.62 26.44
C PHE A 155 61.02 -66.24 27.92
N VAL A 156 59.90 -65.97 28.61
CA VAL A 156 59.83 -65.97 30.08
C VAL A 156 58.63 -66.83 30.46
N GLN A 157 58.87 -67.91 31.21
CA GLN A 157 57.83 -68.77 31.82
C GLN A 157 56.75 -69.27 30.84
N ASP A 158 57.13 -69.96 29.76
CA ASP A 158 56.22 -70.71 28.86
C ASP A 158 55.01 -69.95 28.27
N VAL A 159 54.98 -68.61 28.34
CA VAL A 159 53.94 -67.76 27.72
C VAL A 159 54.59 -66.84 26.68
N CYS A 160 54.17 -66.99 25.42
CA CYS A 160 54.66 -66.17 24.30
C CYS A 160 53.89 -64.83 24.26
N PHE A 161 54.56 -63.73 24.61
CA PHE A 161 53.97 -62.37 24.51
C PHE A 161 54.16 -61.74 23.11
N VAL A 162 55.09 -62.24 22.30
CA VAL A 162 55.35 -61.80 20.91
C VAL A 162 55.63 -63.03 20.05
N CYS A 163 54.66 -63.40 19.22
CA CYS A 163 54.76 -64.57 18.35
C CYS A 163 55.75 -64.31 17.20
N VAL A 164 56.66 -65.27 16.96
CA VAL A 164 57.47 -65.31 15.74
C VAL A 164 56.55 -65.62 14.57
N CYS A 165 56.65 -64.89 13.47
CA CYS A 165 55.90 -65.21 12.25
C CYS A 165 56.34 -66.61 11.76
N ALA A 166 55.44 -67.60 11.82
CA ALA A 166 55.71 -68.99 11.48
C ALA A 166 55.91 -69.21 9.97
N GLY A 167 55.57 -68.20 9.15
CA GLY A 167 55.64 -68.27 7.69
C GLY A 167 54.54 -69.13 7.06
N LEU A 168 53.59 -69.58 7.89
CA LEU A 168 52.41 -70.37 7.52
C LEU A 168 51.13 -69.52 7.46
N GLU A 169 51.19 -68.27 7.91
CA GLU A 169 50.07 -67.34 7.91
C GLU A 169 49.62 -67.04 6.48
N LYS A 170 48.31 -66.83 6.29
CA LYS A 170 47.75 -66.47 4.99
C LYS A 170 46.84 -65.26 5.09
N VAL A 171 47.11 -64.27 4.24
CA VAL A 171 46.28 -63.07 4.07
C VAL A 171 44.87 -63.46 3.63
N GLY A 172 43.85 -62.97 4.35
CA GLY A 172 42.44 -63.29 4.11
C GLY A 172 41.94 -64.53 4.85
N ARG A 173 42.82 -65.35 5.46
CA ARG A 173 42.45 -66.42 6.38
C ARG A 173 42.75 -66.01 7.83
N ASP A 174 44.00 -65.63 8.07
CA ASP A 174 44.53 -65.33 9.40
C ASP A 174 44.61 -63.80 9.65
N SER A 175 44.39 -62.99 8.61
CA SER A 175 44.16 -61.55 8.68
C SER A 175 42.95 -61.16 7.84
N SER A 176 42.30 -60.04 8.17
CA SER A 176 41.31 -59.44 7.28
C SER A 176 41.97 -59.00 5.98
N TYR A 177 41.23 -59.12 4.87
CA TYR A 177 41.69 -58.66 3.57
C TYR A 177 40.54 -58.02 2.82
N GLU A 178 40.69 -56.73 2.55
CA GLU A 178 39.85 -55.98 1.62
C GLU A 178 40.75 -55.40 0.54
N GLN A 179 40.38 -55.59 -0.73
CA GLN A 179 41.16 -55.05 -1.83
C GLN A 179 41.06 -53.52 -1.85
N GLU A 180 42.21 -52.84 -1.85
CA GLU A 180 42.25 -51.38 -1.99
C GLU A 180 41.61 -50.96 -3.33
N GLY A 181 40.69 -50.00 -3.27
CA GLY A 181 39.83 -49.70 -4.40
C GLY A 181 40.49 -49.10 -5.62
N LYS A 182 41.75 -48.65 -5.49
CA LYS A 182 42.52 -48.03 -6.58
C LYS A 182 43.36 -49.05 -7.36
N VAL A 183 43.38 -50.32 -6.96
CA VAL A 183 44.17 -51.38 -7.61
C VAL A 183 43.88 -51.48 -9.11
N GLN A 184 42.60 -51.44 -9.50
CA GLN A 184 42.19 -51.46 -10.91
C GLN A 184 42.87 -50.33 -11.71
N PHE A 185 42.82 -49.10 -11.20
CA PHE A 185 43.39 -47.93 -11.89
C PHE A 185 44.90 -48.04 -12.06
N VAL A 186 45.61 -48.61 -11.08
CA VAL A 186 47.06 -48.84 -11.17
C VAL A 186 47.36 -49.89 -12.25
N MET A 187 46.61 -51.00 -12.29
CA MET A 187 46.78 -52.03 -13.32
C MET A 187 46.50 -51.48 -14.72
N ASP A 188 45.40 -50.74 -14.87
CA ASP A 188 45.00 -50.13 -16.14
C ASP A 188 46.03 -49.08 -16.61
N ALA A 189 46.66 -48.33 -15.70
CA ALA A 189 47.75 -47.39 -16.04
C ALA A 189 49.00 -48.12 -16.58
N VAL A 190 49.37 -49.26 -15.99
CA VAL A 190 50.48 -50.08 -16.50
C VAL A 190 50.14 -50.65 -17.88
N TYR A 191 48.91 -51.15 -18.07
CA TYR A 191 48.47 -51.64 -19.37
C TYR A 191 48.38 -50.54 -20.43
N ALA A 192 47.98 -49.32 -20.06
CA ALA A 192 47.98 -48.18 -20.98
C ALA A 192 49.39 -47.91 -21.51
N MET A 193 50.41 -47.94 -20.66
CA MET A 193 51.80 -47.82 -21.09
C MET A 193 52.22 -48.99 -21.98
N ALA A 194 51.86 -50.23 -21.61
CA ALA A 194 52.17 -51.41 -22.40
C ALA A 194 51.55 -51.36 -23.81
N HIS A 195 50.28 -50.97 -23.92
CA HIS A 195 49.58 -50.79 -25.20
C HIS A 195 50.19 -49.66 -26.03
N ALA A 196 50.59 -48.55 -25.41
CA ALA A 196 51.26 -47.45 -26.09
C ALA A 196 52.62 -47.89 -26.67
N LEU A 197 53.45 -48.55 -25.85
CA LEU A 197 54.75 -49.10 -26.27
C LEU A 197 54.58 -50.16 -27.37
N HIS A 198 53.57 -51.02 -27.26
CA HIS A 198 53.29 -52.04 -28.26
C HIS A 198 52.87 -51.44 -29.61
N ARG A 199 52.00 -50.42 -29.61
CA ARG A 199 51.61 -49.71 -30.83
C ARG A 199 52.81 -49.00 -31.45
N MET A 200 53.59 -48.29 -30.65
CA MET A 200 54.82 -47.65 -31.10
C MET A 200 55.81 -48.66 -31.68
N HIS A 201 56.00 -49.81 -31.03
CA HIS A 201 56.85 -50.89 -31.53
C HIS A 201 56.37 -51.43 -32.87
N ARG A 202 55.06 -51.63 -33.04
CA ARG A 202 54.50 -52.05 -34.32
C ARG A 202 54.78 -51.05 -35.44
N ASP A 203 54.70 -49.76 -35.15
CA ASP A 203 54.87 -48.69 -36.15
C ASP A 203 56.34 -48.44 -36.52
N TYR A 204 57.28 -48.57 -35.57
CA TYR A 204 58.71 -48.35 -35.83
C TYR A 204 59.48 -49.63 -36.20
N CYS A 205 59.15 -50.76 -35.58
CA CYS A 205 59.91 -52.00 -35.65
C CYS A 205 59.24 -53.11 -36.47
N PHE A 206 58.00 -52.90 -36.96
CA PHE A 206 57.29 -53.84 -37.85
C PHE A 206 57.27 -55.31 -37.36
N GLY A 207 57.21 -55.54 -36.05
CA GLY A 207 57.19 -56.89 -35.46
C GLY A 207 58.55 -57.51 -35.14
N TYR A 208 59.64 -56.73 -35.19
CA TYR A 208 60.97 -57.17 -34.74
C TYR A 208 60.96 -57.68 -33.29
N PRO A 209 61.53 -58.86 -32.98
CA PRO A 209 61.56 -59.36 -31.61
C PRO A 209 62.46 -58.49 -30.71
N GLY A 210 61.89 -57.97 -29.62
CA GLY A 210 62.60 -57.08 -28.70
C GLY A 210 62.69 -55.63 -29.19
N LEU A 211 63.60 -54.86 -28.59
CA LEU A 211 63.77 -53.43 -28.90
C LEU A 211 64.58 -53.26 -30.19
N CYS A 212 64.01 -52.62 -31.22
CA CYS A 212 64.74 -52.31 -32.43
C CYS A 212 65.54 -50.98 -32.30
N PRO A 213 66.59 -50.76 -33.12
CA PRO A 213 67.39 -49.54 -33.07
C PRO A 213 66.61 -48.23 -33.27
N ARG A 214 65.46 -48.27 -33.96
CA ARG A 214 64.58 -47.09 -34.14
C ARG A 214 63.86 -46.68 -32.86
N MET A 215 63.81 -47.57 -31.86
CA MET A 215 63.19 -47.34 -30.55
C MET A 215 64.21 -47.15 -29.42
N SER A 216 65.52 -47.14 -29.69
CA SER A 216 66.53 -47.00 -28.63
C SER A 216 66.57 -45.59 -28.03
N ASN A 217 66.27 -44.56 -28.83
CA ASN A 217 66.36 -43.14 -28.45
C ASN A 217 65.04 -42.40 -28.71
N ILE A 218 63.94 -42.85 -28.09
CA ILE A 218 62.60 -42.27 -28.30
C ILE A 218 62.44 -40.94 -27.55
N ASN A 219 61.85 -39.95 -28.22
CA ASN A 219 61.46 -38.71 -27.59
C ASN A 219 60.19 -38.89 -26.75
N GLY A 220 60.17 -38.39 -25.51
CA GLY A 220 58.99 -38.42 -24.65
C GLY A 220 57.74 -37.78 -25.26
N LYS A 221 57.89 -36.79 -26.15
CA LYS A 221 56.76 -36.18 -26.89
C LYS A 221 56.11 -37.16 -27.87
N GLU A 222 56.91 -38.01 -28.52
CA GLU A 222 56.41 -39.02 -29.45
C GLU A 222 55.68 -40.12 -28.68
N LEU A 223 56.29 -40.63 -27.60
CA LEU A 223 55.66 -41.61 -26.71
C LEU A 223 54.33 -41.08 -26.12
N LEU A 224 54.29 -39.81 -25.69
CA LEU A 224 53.06 -39.18 -25.20
C LEU A 224 51.95 -39.18 -26.25
N GLY A 225 52.29 -39.03 -27.53
CA GLY A 225 51.37 -39.16 -28.64
C GLY A 225 50.70 -40.54 -28.67
N TYR A 226 51.47 -41.61 -28.50
CA TYR A 226 50.93 -42.97 -28.43
C TYR A 226 50.10 -43.20 -27.17
N VAL A 227 50.55 -42.71 -26.02
CA VAL A 227 49.82 -42.83 -24.74
C VAL A 227 48.44 -42.16 -24.81
N ARG A 228 48.33 -40.98 -25.42
CA ARG A 228 47.04 -40.26 -25.55
C ARG A 228 46.02 -40.96 -26.44
N HIS A 229 46.46 -41.83 -27.35
CA HIS A 229 45.59 -42.51 -28.33
C HIS A 229 45.38 -44.00 -28.03
N VAL A 230 45.64 -44.45 -26.80
CA VAL A 230 45.31 -45.82 -26.39
C VAL A 230 43.80 -46.02 -26.30
N ASN A 231 43.35 -47.20 -26.71
CA ASN A 231 41.97 -47.65 -26.58
C ASN A 231 41.99 -49.17 -26.42
N PHE A 232 41.69 -49.64 -25.21
CA PHE A 232 41.65 -51.06 -24.87
C PHE A 232 40.68 -51.32 -23.73
N ASN A 233 40.29 -52.58 -23.53
CA ASN A 233 39.52 -52.98 -22.36
C ASN A 233 40.47 -53.23 -21.19
N GLY A 234 40.28 -52.50 -20.10
CA GLY A 234 41.07 -52.63 -18.89
C GLY A 234 40.83 -53.93 -18.13
N SER A 235 41.53 -54.06 -17.01
CA SER A 235 41.50 -55.22 -16.09
C SER A 235 40.10 -55.57 -15.57
N ALA A 236 39.20 -54.59 -15.49
CA ALA A 236 37.79 -54.76 -15.09
C ALA A 236 36.80 -54.85 -16.26
N GLY A 237 37.28 -54.99 -17.50
CA GLY A 237 36.44 -55.03 -18.71
C GLY A 237 35.86 -53.68 -19.14
N THR A 238 36.24 -52.58 -18.48
CA THR A 238 35.85 -51.21 -18.87
C THR A 238 36.82 -50.60 -19.87
N PRO A 239 36.35 -49.84 -20.88
CA PRO A 239 37.23 -49.21 -21.85
C PRO A 239 38.09 -48.11 -21.22
N VAL A 240 39.39 -48.18 -21.46
CA VAL A 240 40.39 -47.19 -21.03
C VAL A 240 40.74 -46.32 -22.24
N VAL A 241 40.33 -45.05 -22.17
CA VAL A 241 40.52 -44.03 -23.22
C VAL A 241 40.81 -42.68 -22.58
N PHE A 242 41.53 -41.80 -23.28
CA PHE A 242 41.84 -40.45 -22.83
C PHE A 242 41.18 -39.40 -23.73
N ASN A 243 40.80 -38.27 -23.13
CA ASN A 243 40.34 -37.09 -23.86
C ASN A 243 41.52 -36.28 -24.43
N GLN A 244 41.23 -35.14 -25.08
CA GLN A 244 42.26 -34.26 -25.67
C GLN A 244 43.29 -33.73 -24.66
N ASN A 245 42.90 -33.62 -23.38
CA ASN A 245 43.77 -33.17 -22.29
C ASN A 245 44.59 -34.32 -21.67
N GLY A 246 44.25 -35.57 -21.98
CA GLY A 246 44.86 -36.77 -21.38
C GLY A 246 44.08 -37.33 -20.18
N ASP A 247 42.87 -36.85 -19.90
CA ASP A 247 42.05 -37.35 -18.78
C ASP A 247 41.14 -38.49 -19.22
N ALA A 248 40.98 -39.50 -18.37
CA ALA A 248 39.98 -40.54 -18.56
C ALA A 248 38.57 -40.01 -18.21
N PRO A 249 37.50 -40.49 -18.88
CA PRO A 249 36.13 -40.10 -18.56
C PRO A 249 35.77 -40.52 -17.13
N GLY A 250 35.36 -39.56 -16.32
CA GLY A 250 34.96 -39.82 -14.93
C GLY A 250 33.73 -40.72 -14.85
N ARG A 251 33.73 -41.64 -13.89
CA ARG A 251 32.58 -42.47 -13.52
C ARG A 251 32.57 -42.57 -12.02
N TYR A 252 31.44 -42.29 -11.38
CA TYR A 252 31.35 -42.29 -9.92
C TYR A 252 30.16 -43.09 -9.45
N ASP A 253 30.32 -43.79 -8.35
CA ASP A 253 29.21 -44.30 -7.54
C ASP A 253 28.96 -43.30 -6.40
N ILE A 254 27.68 -43.09 -6.10
CA ILE A 254 27.21 -42.13 -5.10
C ILE A 254 26.66 -42.92 -3.92
N PHE A 255 27.21 -42.64 -2.76
CA PHE A 255 26.86 -43.30 -1.51
C PHE A 255 26.15 -42.33 -0.57
N GLN A 256 25.33 -42.89 0.31
CA GLN A 256 24.81 -42.19 1.47
C GLN A 256 25.09 -42.99 2.73
N TYR A 257 25.54 -42.32 3.78
CA TYR A 257 25.70 -42.92 5.09
C TYR A 257 24.34 -43.00 5.79
N GLN A 258 23.84 -44.21 6.00
CA GLN A 258 22.51 -44.46 6.57
C GLN A 258 22.62 -45.27 7.86
N ILE A 259 21.90 -44.82 8.89
CA ILE A 259 21.72 -45.58 10.13
C ILE A 259 20.35 -46.26 10.05
N THR A 260 20.34 -47.59 10.08
CA THR A 260 19.08 -48.34 10.03
C THR A 260 18.50 -48.54 11.43
N ASN A 261 17.19 -48.85 11.52
CA ASN A 261 16.47 -49.09 12.78
C ASN A 261 17.11 -50.17 13.68
N LYS A 262 17.97 -51.04 13.13
CA LYS A 262 18.72 -52.06 13.87
C LYS A 262 20.05 -51.54 14.46
N SER A 263 20.27 -50.23 14.47
CA SER A 263 21.51 -49.55 14.89
C SER A 263 22.77 -49.90 14.07
N THR A 264 22.63 -50.59 12.94
CA THR A 264 23.71 -50.81 11.99
C THR A 264 23.83 -49.61 11.06
N ALA A 265 25.03 -49.03 11.00
CA ALA A 265 25.36 -47.87 10.18
C ALA A 265 26.25 -48.30 9.02
N GLU A 266 25.83 -48.01 7.80
CA GLU A 266 26.52 -48.45 6.58
C GLU A 266 26.42 -47.43 5.45
N TYR A 267 27.35 -47.53 4.49
CA TYR A 267 27.28 -46.79 3.24
C TYR A 267 26.42 -47.54 2.24
N LYS A 268 25.32 -46.91 1.82
CA LYS A 268 24.42 -47.48 0.80
C LYS A 268 24.61 -46.75 -0.52
N VAL A 269 24.71 -47.50 -1.61
CA VAL A 269 24.71 -46.94 -2.97
C VAL A 269 23.32 -46.37 -3.26
N ILE A 270 23.26 -45.08 -3.55
CA ILE A 270 22.01 -44.37 -3.88
C ILE A 270 21.98 -43.86 -5.32
N GLY A 271 23.09 -43.93 -6.04
CA GLY A 271 23.15 -43.45 -7.41
C GLY A 271 24.49 -43.66 -8.08
N GLN A 272 24.58 -43.26 -9.35
CA GLN A 272 25.79 -43.32 -10.16
C GLN A 272 25.85 -42.10 -11.08
N TRP A 273 27.08 -41.70 -11.42
CA TRP A 273 27.36 -40.66 -12.41
C TRP A 273 28.18 -41.24 -13.56
N THR A 274 27.59 -41.27 -14.75
CA THR A 274 28.25 -41.69 -16.00
C THR A 274 27.84 -40.73 -17.11
N ASN A 275 28.51 -39.57 -17.20
CA ASN A 275 28.11 -38.40 -18.01
C ASN A 275 26.75 -37.76 -17.62
N LYS A 276 25.82 -38.53 -17.07
CA LYS A 276 24.54 -38.11 -16.50
C LYS A 276 24.44 -38.62 -15.05
N LEU A 277 23.74 -37.84 -14.23
CA LEU A 277 23.43 -38.20 -12.85
C LEU A 277 22.19 -39.09 -12.79
N HIS A 278 22.33 -40.27 -12.21
CA HIS A 278 21.23 -41.18 -11.90
C HIS A 278 21.16 -41.37 -10.39
N LEU A 279 20.09 -40.88 -9.76
CA LEU A 279 19.91 -40.91 -8.31
C LEU A 279 18.57 -41.57 -7.97
N ASN A 280 18.59 -42.50 -7.02
CA ASN A 280 17.39 -43.11 -6.47
C ASN A 280 16.98 -42.37 -5.19
N VAL A 281 16.08 -41.39 -5.33
CA VAL A 281 15.62 -40.53 -4.23
C VAL A 281 14.86 -41.33 -3.17
N ASP A 282 14.11 -42.35 -3.56
CA ASP A 282 13.32 -43.18 -2.63
C ASP A 282 14.19 -44.02 -1.69
N ALA A 283 15.39 -44.37 -2.14
CA ALA A 283 16.39 -45.07 -1.36
C ALA A 283 17.12 -44.17 -0.34
N MET A 284 16.98 -42.84 -0.43
CA MET A 284 17.66 -41.89 0.44
C MET A 284 16.98 -41.79 1.82
N ARG A 285 17.78 -41.55 2.85
CA ARG A 285 17.35 -41.37 4.25
C ARG A 285 18.18 -40.25 4.89
N TRP A 286 17.52 -39.29 5.54
CA TRP A 286 18.18 -38.07 6.05
C TRP A 286 18.31 -38.08 7.56
N ARG A 287 17.18 -38.01 8.28
CA ARG A 287 17.14 -38.09 9.73
C ARG A 287 16.18 -39.19 10.14
N THR A 288 16.60 -40.00 11.11
CA THR A 288 15.72 -40.97 11.77
C THR A 288 14.44 -40.28 12.27
N GLY A 289 13.29 -40.57 11.64
CA GLY A 289 11.97 -40.03 11.99
C GLY A 289 11.42 -38.91 11.08
N ASP A 290 12.20 -38.35 10.16
CA ASP A 290 11.74 -37.33 9.20
C ASP A 290 12.32 -37.61 7.80
N PRO A 291 11.51 -38.13 6.85
CA PRO A 291 11.96 -38.44 5.49
C PRO A 291 12.01 -37.21 4.58
N THR A 292 11.62 -36.01 5.05
CA THR A 292 11.56 -34.83 4.19
C THR A 292 12.94 -34.41 3.69
N LEU A 293 13.01 -33.97 2.43
CA LEU A 293 14.24 -33.47 1.82
C LEU A 293 14.63 -32.15 2.50
N PRO A 294 15.82 -32.07 3.12
CA PRO A 294 16.20 -30.87 3.85
C PRO A 294 16.57 -29.75 2.88
N VAL A 295 15.92 -28.59 3.05
CA VAL A 295 16.20 -27.40 2.24
C VAL A 295 17.35 -26.58 2.82
N SER A 296 18.19 -26.05 1.94
CA SER A 296 19.30 -25.16 2.28
C SER A 296 19.24 -23.90 1.40
N VAL A 297 18.39 -22.95 1.79
CA VAL A 297 18.11 -21.71 1.05
C VAL A 297 18.44 -20.50 1.92
N CYS A 298 19.00 -19.44 1.34
CA CYS A 298 19.36 -18.24 2.10
C CYS A 298 18.13 -17.45 2.55
N SER A 299 17.21 -17.24 1.61
CA SER A 299 16.01 -16.46 1.79
C SER A 299 14.83 -17.23 1.23
N VAL A 300 13.71 -17.18 1.95
CA VAL A 300 12.44 -17.72 1.46
C VAL A 300 11.83 -16.76 0.41
N PRO A 301 10.96 -17.24 -0.48
CA PRO A 301 10.19 -16.38 -1.37
C PRO A 301 9.40 -15.33 -0.55
N CYS A 302 9.40 -14.08 -1.02
CA CYS A 302 8.66 -13.00 -0.37
C CYS A 302 7.16 -13.15 -0.57
N GLN A 303 6.37 -12.56 0.33
CA GLN A 303 4.92 -12.57 0.23
C GLN A 303 4.44 -11.55 -0.82
N MET A 304 3.16 -11.66 -1.22
CA MET A 304 2.56 -10.67 -2.12
C MET A 304 2.54 -9.28 -1.45
N GLY A 305 2.86 -8.23 -2.22
CA GLY A 305 2.97 -6.87 -1.71
C GLY A 305 4.34 -6.56 -1.08
N GLU A 306 5.30 -7.48 -1.17
CA GLU A 306 6.68 -7.30 -0.73
C GLU A 306 7.65 -7.40 -1.91
N ARG A 307 8.71 -6.59 -1.88
CA ARG A 307 9.81 -6.68 -2.85
C ARG A 307 11.05 -7.32 -2.23
N LYS A 308 11.83 -8.00 -3.06
CA LYS A 308 13.14 -8.56 -2.75
C LYS A 308 14.17 -7.43 -2.74
N LYS A 309 14.86 -7.27 -1.62
CA LYS A 309 16.05 -6.42 -1.50
C LYS A 309 17.28 -7.30 -1.32
N ILE A 310 18.10 -7.36 -2.36
CA ILE A 310 19.30 -8.19 -2.40
C ILE A 310 20.30 -7.73 -1.33
N VAL A 311 20.86 -8.68 -0.59
CA VAL A 311 21.92 -8.45 0.39
C VAL A 311 23.21 -8.14 -0.34
N LYS A 312 23.86 -7.02 0.01
CA LYS A 312 25.12 -6.60 -0.61
C LYS A 312 26.19 -7.68 -0.42
N GLY A 313 26.80 -8.10 -1.52
CA GLY A 313 27.88 -9.11 -1.53
C GLY A 313 27.42 -10.56 -1.68
N VAL A 314 26.13 -10.87 -1.56
CA VAL A 314 25.60 -12.24 -1.72
C VAL A 314 24.32 -12.25 -2.58
N PRO A 315 24.42 -12.49 -3.90
CA PRO A 315 23.33 -12.20 -4.86
C PRO A 315 22.06 -13.05 -4.72
N CYS A 316 22.12 -14.21 -4.06
CA CYS A 316 20.98 -15.11 -3.81
C CYS A 316 20.29 -14.90 -2.46
N CYS A 317 20.78 -13.96 -1.65
CA CYS A 317 20.17 -13.63 -0.38
C CYS A 317 19.41 -12.32 -0.56
N TRP A 318 18.16 -12.28 -0.10
CA TRP A 318 17.35 -11.08 -0.09
C TRP A 318 16.56 -10.94 1.21
N HIS A 319 16.24 -9.70 1.55
CA HIS A 319 15.22 -9.37 2.54
C HIS A 319 13.93 -9.02 1.83
N CYS A 320 12.81 -9.41 2.42
CA CYS A 320 11.49 -9.02 1.93
C CYS A 320 11.09 -7.70 2.59
N GLU A 321 10.86 -6.68 1.79
CA GLU A 321 10.42 -5.36 2.25
C GLU A 321 9.03 -5.08 1.70
N ARG A 322 8.07 -4.78 2.57
CA ARG A 322 6.70 -4.46 2.17
C ARG A 322 6.64 -3.11 1.46
N CYS A 323 5.88 -3.02 0.37
CA CYS A 323 5.61 -1.73 -0.27
C CYS A 323 4.72 -0.88 0.64
N GLU A 324 5.14 0.35 0.97
CA GLU A 324 4.43 1.24 1.90
C GLU A 324 3.73 2.41 1.21
N GLY A 325 2.74 3.00 1.91
CA GLY A 325 1.97 4.14 1.41
C GLY A 325 1.20 3.78 0.14
N TYR A 326 1.28 4.64 -0.88
CA TYR A 326 0.63 4.47 -2.18
C TYR A 326 1.45 3.62 -3.16
N HIS A 327 2.46 2.89 -2.70
CA HIS A 327 3.23 2.00 -3.55
C HIS A 327 2.63 0.60 -3.62
N PHE A 328 2.70 0.00 -4.80
CA PHE A 328 2.36 -1.40 -5.07
C PHE A 328 3.58 -2.15 -5.62
N GLN A 329 3.54 -3.47 -5.54
CA GLN A 329 4.56 -4.37 -6.05
C GLN A 329 4.43 -4.47 -7.57
N ALA A 330 5.22 -3.68 -8.30
CA ALA A 330 5.26 -3.74 -9.77
C ALA A 330 6.11 -4.92 -10.27
N SER A 331 7.16 -5.28 -9.52
CA SER A 331 7.98 -6.45 -9.81
C SER A 331 8.45 -7.13 -8.53
N GLU A 332 9.12 -8.27 -8.66
CA GLU A 332 9.76 -8.93 -7.51
C GLU A 332 10.82 -8.05 -6.83
N PHE A 333 11.35 -7.01 -7.49
CA PHE A 333 12.45 -6.18 -6.97
C PHE A 333 12.08 -4.71 -6.77
N SER A 334 10.95 -4.24 -7.29
CA SER A 334 10.55 -2.84 -7.27
C SER A 334 9.13 -2.64 -6.72
N CYS A 335 8.98 -1.55 -5.96
CA CYS A 335 7.69 -0.98 -5.61
C CYS A 335 7.52 0.31 -6.41
N GLU A 336 6.36 0.52 -7.02
CA GLU A 336 6.06 1.71 -7.82
C GLU A 336 4.86 2.44 -7.23
N LEU A 337 4.80 3.76 -7.44
CA LEU A 337 3.73 4.60 -6.93
C LEU A 337 2.47 4.48 -7.80
N CYS A 338 1.31 4.25 -7.17
CA CYS A 338 0.04 4.28 -7.90
C CYS A 338 -0.25 5.67 -8.46
N PRO A 339 -0.99 5.75 -9.60
CA PRO A 339 -1.48 7.01 -10.15
C PRO A 339 -2.25 7.85 -9.11
N TYR A 340 -2.31 9.16 -9.32
CA TYR A 340 -2.91 10.09 -8.34
C TYR A 340 -4.39 9.83 -8.04
N GLU A 341 -5.14 9.26 -8.98
CA GLU A 341 -6.57 8.92 -8.83
C GLU A 341 -6.80 7.51 -8.25
N GLN A 342 -5.71 6.80 -7.98
CA GLN A 342 -5.74 5.40 -7.55
C GLN A 342 -4.99 5.19 -6.23
N ARG A 343 -5.29 4.07 -5.59
CA ARG A 343 -4.67 3.58 -4.36
C ARG A 343 -4.31 2.10 -4.53
N PRO A 344 -3.32 1.57 -3.82
CA PRO A 344 -3.00 0.15 -3.88
C PRO A 344 -4.18 -0.71 -3.41
N ASP A 345 -4.30 -1.90 -4.00
CA ASP A 345 -5.21 -2.95 -3.52
C ASP A 345 -4.76 -3.51 -2.16
N ARG A 346 -5.60 -4.36 -1.55
CA ARG A 346 -5.30 -4.96 -0.23
C ARG A 346 -4.01 -5.78 -0.23
N ASN A 347 -3.72 -6.46 -1.34
CA ASN A 347 -2.52 -7.27 -1.50
C ASN A 347 -1.33 -6.46 -2.04
N ARG A 348 -1.52 -5.17 -2.34
CA ARG A 348 -0.51 -4.27 -2.91
C ARG A 348 0.16 -4.83 -4.16
N THR A 349 -0.59 -5.56 -4.97
CA THR A 349 -0.17 -6.12 -6.27
C THR A 349 -0.58 -5.25 -7.45
N GLY A 350 -1.50 -4.31 -7.24
CA GLY A 350 -1.97 -3.40 -8.26
C GLY A 350 -2.63 -2.16 -7.68
N CYS A 351 -3.15 -1.31 -8.56
CA CYS A 351 -3.82 -0.08 -8.19
C CYS A 351 -5.31 -0.16 -8.52
N ILE A 352 -6.14 0.32 -7.60
CA ILE A 352 -7.58 0.42 -7.73
C ILE A 352 -8.02 1.89 -7.60
N PRO A 353 -9.10 2.32 -8.27
CA PRO A 353 -9.62 3.69 -8.14
C PRO A 353 -9.93 4.07 -6.69
N ILE A 354 -9.62 5.32 -6.33
CA ILE A 354 -10.01 5.86 -5.02
C ILE A 354 -11.54 5.99 -4.98
N PRO A 355 -12.20 5.48 -3.94
CA PRO A 355 -13.65 5.58 -3.84
C PRO A 355 -14.10 7.03 -3.67
N ILE A 356 -15.09 7.41 -4.48
CA ILE A 356 -15.65 8.76 -4.51
C ILE A 356 -16.77 8.87 -3.48
N ILE A 357 -16.73 9.91 -2.66
CA ILE A 357 -17.79 10.28 -1.73
C ILE A 357 -18.58 11.48 -2.25
N LYS A 358 -19.84 11.54 -1.83
CA LYS A 358 -20.79 12.61 -2.18
C LYS A 358 -21.62 12.94 -0.94
N LEU A 359 -22.25 14.12 -0.92
CA LEU A 359 -23.21 14.45 0.12
C LEU A 359 -24.45 13.56 -0.02
N GLU A 360 -24.68 12.70 0.96
CA GLU A 360 -25.82 11.78 0.96
C GLU A 360 -26.98 12.38 1.75
N TRP A 361 -28.20 12.18 1.25
CA TRP A 361 -29.43 12.74 1.81
C TRP A 361 -29.71 12.33 3.26
N HIS A 362 -29.20 11.17 3.68
CA HIS A 362 -29.37 10.65 5.03
C HIS A 362 -28.35 11.20 6.03
N SER A 363 -27.34 11.94 5.58
CA SER A 363 -26.39 12.61 6.46
C SER A 363 -27.10 13.69 7.29
N ALA A 364 -26.78 13.80 8.58
CA ALA A 364 -27.32 14.85 9.45
C ALA A 364 -27.09 16.25 8.89
N TRP A 365 -25.94 16.46 8.22
CA TRP A 365 -25.59 17.71 7.54
C TRP A 365 -26.57 18.09 6.43
N ALA A 366 -27.15 17.10 5.72
CA ALA A 366 -28.13 17.33 4.66
C ALA A 366 -29.58 17.33 5.19
N ALA A 367 -29.88 16.48 6.17
CA ALA A 367 -31.25 16.30 6.69
C ALA A 367 -31.81 17.58 7.34
N ILE A 368 -30.99 18.32 8.11
CA ILE A 368 -31.44 19.52 8.81
C ILE A 368 -31.85 20.64 7.83
N PRO A 369 -31.02 21.06 6.84
CA PRO A 369 -31.45 22.04 5.84
C PRO A 369 -32.68 21.62 5.04
N VAL A 370 -32.77 20.35 4.65
CA VAL A 370 -33.92 19.83 3.90
C VAL A 370 -35.21 19.97 4.70
N PHE A 371 -35.19 19.60 5.98
CA PHE A 371 -36.35 19.72 6.85
C PHE A 371 -36.86 21.17 6.96
N VAL A 372 -35.94 22.12 7.18
CA VAL A 372 -36.27 23.55 7.23
C VAL A 372 -36.82 24.04 5.89
N ALA A 373 -36.23 23.61 4.77
CA ALA A 373 -36.69 23.98 3.43
C ALA A 373 -38.09 23.43 3.12
N VAL A 374 -38.39 22.17 3.48
CA VAL A 374 -39.72 21.57 3.31
C VAL A 374 -40.78 22.34 4.09
N LEU A 375 -40.53 22.63 5.38
CA LEU A 375 -41.44 23.45 6.18
C LEU A 375 -41.64 24.85 5.59
N GLY A 376 -40.56 25.48 5.11
CA GLY A 376 -40.59 26.77 4.45
C GLY A 376 -41.41 26.77 3.16
N ILE A 377 -41.27 25.75 2.31
CA ILE A 377 -42.06 25.58 1.08
C ILE A 377 -43.54 25.40 1.40
N LEU A 378 -43.88 24.56 2.39
CA LEU A 378 -45.27 24.36 2.81
C LEU A 378 -45.88 25.65 3.34
N ALA A 379 -45.17 26.37 4.21
CA ALA A 379 -45.62 27.65 4.74
C ALA A 379 -45.77 28.71 3.63
N THR A 380 -44.81 28.80 2.70
CA THR A 380 -44.88 29.74 1.56
C THR A 380 -46.08 29.43 0.66
N SER A 381 -46.30 28.14 0.37
CA SER A 381 -47.44 27.70 -0.44
C SER A 381 -48.77 28.04 0.24
N PHE A 382 -48.87 27.85 1.55
CA PHE A 382 -50.05 28.24 2.34
C PHE A 382 -50.33 29.75 2.26
N VAL A 383 -49.29 30.59 2.38
CA VAL A 383 -49.43 32.04 2.23
C VAL A 383 -49.86 32.41 0.81
N VAL A 384 -49.27 31.82 -0.23
CA VAL A 384 -49.62 32.05 -1.64
C VAL A 384 -51.08 31.67 -1.90
N VAL A 385 -51.52 30.48 -1.49
CA VAL A 385 -52.90 30.02 -1.66
C VAL A 385 -53.89 30.97 -0.96
N THR A 386 -53.56 31.41 0.26
CA THR A 386 -54.39 32.39 0.99
C THR A 386 -54.47 33.73 0.26
N PHE A 387 -53.34 34.25 -0.22
CA PHE A 387 -53.29 35.52 -0.95
C PHE A 387 -54.04 35.46 -2.28
N VAL A 388 -53.96 34.33 -3.00
CA VAL A 388 -54.71 34.11 -4.25
C VAL A 388 -56.21 33.98 -3.96
N ARG A 389 -56.60 33.24 -2.93
CA ARG A 389 -58.02 33.04 -2.57
C ARG A 389 -58.71 34.32 -2.10
N TYR A 390 -57.96 35.20 -1.42
CA TYR A 390 -58.42 36.47 -0.86
C TYR A 390 -57.81 37.69 -1.60
N ASN A 391 -57.52 37.55 -2.90
CA ASN A 391 -56.77 38.53 -3.69
C ASN A 391 -57.43 39.92 -3.79
N ASP A 392 -58.74 40.00 -3.62
CA ASP A 392 -59.50 41.26 -3.67
C ASP A 392 -59.66 41.95 -2.32
N THR A 393 -59.16 41.34 -1.25
CA THR A 393 -59.24 41.93 0.09
C THR A 393 -58.40 43.21 0.20
N PRO A 394 -58.87 44.23 0.95
CA PRO A 394 -58.17 45.51 1.05
C PRO A 394 -56.76 45.39 1.65
N ILE A 395 -56.51 44.41 2.51
CA ILE A 395 -55.17 44.13 3.07
C ILE A 395 -54.19 43.68 1.97
N VAL A 396 -54.58 42.73 1.11
CA VAL A 396 -53.74 42.22 0.03
C VAL A 396 -53.51 43.29 -1.04
N ARG A 397 -54.54 44.08 -1.37
CA ARG A 397 -54.42 45.23 -2.30
C ARG A 397 -53.51 46.34 -1.77
N ALA A 398 -53.60 46.68 -0.48
CA ALA A 398 -52.79 47.72 0.15
C ALA A 398 -51.28 47.37 0.16
N SER A 399 -50.94 46.09 0.41
CA SER A 399 -49.57 45.56 0.39
C SER A 399 -48.89 45.63 -0.99
N GLY A 400 -49.65 45.87 -2.06
CA GLY A 400 -49.18 45.78 -3.45
C GLY A 400 -49.14 44.34 -3.92
N ARG A 401 -50.21 43.90 -4.59
CA ARG A 401 -50.44 42.50 -5.01
C ARG A 401 -49.27 41.93 -5.81
N GLU A 402 -48.94 42.60 -6.92
CA GLU A 402 -47.88 42.16 -7.85
C GLU A 402 -46.52 42.01 -7.16
N MET A 403 -46.13 43.02 -6.37
CA MET A 403 -44.86 43.02 -5.63
C MET A 403 -44.81 41.93 -4.56
N SER A 404 -45.96 41.63 -3.94
CA SER A 404 -46.06 40.59 -2.92
C SER A 404 -45.92 39.20 -3.53
N TYR A 405 -46.43 38.97 -4.75
CA TYR A 405 -46.21 37.72 -5.49
C TYR A 405 -44.75 37.57 -5.94
N VAL A 406 -44.11 38.62 -6.45
CA VAL A 406 -42.68 38.58 -6.83
C VAL A 406 -41.79 38.22 -5.63
N LEU A 407 -42.07 38.80 -4.46
CA LEU A 407 -41.36 38.48 -3.22
C LEU A 407 -41.61 37.03 -2.76
N LEU A 408 -42.86 36.54 -2.81
CA LEU A 408 -43.18 35.14 -2.47
C LEU A 408 -42.51 34.14 -3.42
N THR A 409 -42.41 34.45 -4.71
CA THR A 409 -41.64 33.66 -5.68
C THR A 409 -40.16 33.61 -5.32
N GLY A 410 -39.56 34.74 -4.92
CA GLY A 410 -38.18 34.78 -4.42
C GLY A 410 -37.97 33.91 -3.18
N ILE A 411 -38.88 34.00 -2.20
CA ILE A 411 -38.87 33.19 -0.97
C ILE A 411 -38.96 31.70 -1.31
N PHE A 412 -39.86 31.30 -2.22
CA PHE A 412 -39.98 29.92 -2.68
C PHE A 412 -38.67 29.42 -3.31
N LEU A 413 -38.06 30.21 -4.19
CA LEU A 413 -36.78 29.86 -4.83
C LEU A 413 -35.64 29.74 -3.81
N CYS A 414 -35.61 30.57 -2.77
CA CYS A 414 -34.63 30.48 -1.67
C CYS A 414 -34.76 29.20 -0.84
N TYR A 415 -35.92 28.57 -0.77
CA TYR A 415 -36.06 27.23 -0.16
C TYR A 415 -35.76 26.11 -1.16
N ALA A 416 -36.16 26.28 -2.43
CA ALA A 416 -35.95 25.28 -3.47
C ALA A 416 -34.46 25.04 -3.78
N ILE A 417 -33.61 26.08 -3.69
CA ILE A 417 -32.15 25.96 -3.91
C ILE A 417 -31.49 24.97 -2.94
N THR A 418 -32.04 24.76 -1.73
CA THR A 418 -31.52 23.78 -0.76
C THR A 418 -31.46 22.38 -1.35
N PHE A 419 -32.48 21.96 -2.11
CA PHE A 419 -32.51 20.65 -2.77
C PHE A 419 -31.46 20.55 -3.87
N LEU A 420 -31.28 21.62 -4.65
CA LEU A 420 -30.27 21.66 -5.70
C LEU A 420 -28.85 21.58 -5.12
N MET A 421 -28.59 22.24 -3.99
CA MET A 421 -27.29 22.23 -3.29
C MET A 421 -26.94 20.88 -2.66
N ILE A 422 -27.93 20.05 -2.33
CA ILE A 422 -27.73 18.72 -1.74
C ILE A 422 -27.74 17.61 -2.81
N ALA A 423 -28.47 17.80 -3.91
CA ALA A 423 -28.56 16.83 -4.99
C ALA A 423 -27.19 16.44 -5.55
N THR A 424 -27.07 15.21 -6.05
CA THR A 424 -25.81 14.68 -6.60
C THR A 424 -25.26 15.57 -7.71
N PRO A 425 -24.02 16.09 -7.63
CA PRO A 425 -23.45 16.96 -8.65
C PRO A 425 -23.51 16.33 -10.04
N SER A 426 -24.13 17.04 -10.97
CA SER A 426 -24.21 16.70 -12.39
C SER A 426 -24.15 18.00 -13.18
N LEU A 427 -23.89 17.92 -14.49
CA LEU A 427 -23.85 19.10 -15.36
C LEU A 427 -25.11 19.98 -15.20
N ALA A 428 -26.29 19.35 -15.18
CA ALA A 428 -27.56 20.04 -14.98
C ALA A 428 -27.66 20.67 -13.59
N ILE A 429 -27.34 19.92 -12.53
CA ILE A 429 -27.45 20.41 -11.15
C ILE A 429 -26.46 21.56 -10.90
N CYS A 430 -25.22 21.46 -11.39
CA CYS A 430 -24.23 22.53 -11.28
C CYS A 430 -24.67 23.80 -12.02
N SER A 431 -25.29 23.64 -13.19
CA SER A 431 -25.89 24.75 -13.94
C SER A 431 -27.01 25.42 -13.13
N PHE A 432 -27.96 24.65 -12.63
CA PHE A 432 -29.07 25.17 -11.84
C PHE A 432 -28.63 25.80 -10.52
N ARG A 433 -27.61 25.26 -9.85
CA ARG A 433 -27.01 25.88 -8.66
C ARG A 433 -26.50 27.28 -8.96
N ARG A 434 -25.73 27.46 -10.05
CA ARG A 434 -25.20 28.77 -10.45
C ARG A 434 -26.30 29.79 -10.77
N VAL A 435 -27.38 29.35 -11.41
CA VAL A 435 -28.54 30.20 -11.75
C VAL A 435 -29.32 30.61 -10.50
N PHE A 436 -29.80 29.63 -9.73
CA PHE A 436 -30.78 29.89 -8.69
C PHE A 436 -30.20 30.42 -7.37
N LEU A 437 -28.90 30.19 -7.10
CA LEU A 437 -28.25 30.64 -5.87
C LEU A 437 -28.34 32.16 -5.68
N GLY A 438 -27.98 32.94 -6.71
CA GLY A 438 -28.09 34.40 -6.68
C GLY A 438 -29.49 34.91 -6.99
N LEU A 439 -30.24 34.22 -7.86
CA LEU A 439 -31.54 34.72 -8.32
C LEU A 439 -32.61 34.73 -7.22
N GLY A 440 -32.74 33.68 -6.40
CA GLY A 440 -33.79 33.65 -5.36
C GLY A 440 -33.71 34.85 -4.39
N MET A 441 -32.48 35.15 -3.96
CA MET A 441 -32.19 36.31 -3.10
C MET A 441 -32.43 37.63 -3.84
N CYS A 442 -32.02 37.72 -5.11
CA CYS A 442 -32.25 38.89 -5.94
C CYS A 442 -33.74 39.19 -6.14
N PHE A 443 -34.58 38.19 -6.40
CA PHE A 443 -36.04 38.35 -6.50
C PHE A 443 -36.63 38.93 -5.20
N SER A 444 -36.19 38.38 -4.06
CA SER A 444 -36.67 38.80 -2.74
C SER A 444 -36.27 40.25 -2.42
N TYR A 445 -34.97 40.57 -2.55
CA TYR A 445 -34.48 41.89 -2.19
C TYR A 445 -34.82 42.98 -3.22
N ALA A 446 -34.91 42.68 -4.51
CA ALA A 446 -35.37 43.65 -5.50
C ALA A 446 -36.84 44.06 -5.26
N ALA A 447 -37.69 43.09 -4.87
CA ALA A 447 -39.08 43.36 -4.52
C ALA A 447 -39.19 44.20 -3.23
N LEU A 448 -38.42 43.86 -2.19
CA LEU A 448 -38.35 44.62 -0.94
C LEU A 448 -37.80 46.03 -1.14
N LEU A 449 -36.75 46.19 -1.96
CA LEU A 449 -36.18 47.49 -2.30
C LEU A 449 -37.23 48.38 -2.96
N THR A 450 -37.91 47.86 -3.98
CA THR A 450 -38.92 48.62 -4.73
C THR A 450 -40.09 49.00 -3.83
N LYS A 451 -40.51 48.11 -2.93
CA LYS A 451 -41.55 48.37 -1.94
C LYS A 451 -41.16 49.45 -0.94
N THR A 452 -39.92 49.40 -0.43
CA THR A 452 -39.39 50.36 0.55
C THR A 452 -39.12 51.73 -0.10
N ASN A 453 -38.58 51.74 -1.32
CA ASN A 453 -38.37 52.94 -2.12
C ASN A 453 -39.70 53.64 -2.45
N ARG A 454 -40.75 52.88 -2.81
CA ARG A 454 -42.11 53.43 -2.96
C ARG A 454 -42.57 54.17 -1.70
N ILE A 455 -42.42 53.56 -0.53
CA ILE A 455 -42.80 54.18 0.76
C ILE A 455 -41.99 55.46 0.96
N HIS A 456 -40.66 55.40 0.82
CA HIS A 456 -39.80 56.57 0.97
C HIS A 456 -40.21 57.74 0.06
N ARG A 457 -40.48 57.47 -1.23
CA ARG A 457 -40.88 58.49 -2.21
C ARG A 457 -42.22 59.14 -1.89
N ILE A 458 -43.19 58.37 -1.38
CA ILE A 458 -44.50 58.90 -0.97
C ILE A 458 -44.33 59.90 0.18
N PHE A 459 -43.54 59.55 1.20
CA PHE A 459 -43.33 60.43 2.36
C PHE A 459 -42.46 61.63 2.05
N GLU A 460 -41.38 61.45 1.29
CA GLU A 460 -40.44 62.53 0.99
C GLU A 460 -41.02 63.56 0.02
N GLN A 461 -41.83 63.11 -0.95
CA GLN A 461 -42.56 64.02 -1.83
C GLN A 461 -43.74 64.66 -1.10
N GLY A 462 -44.42 63.94 -0.19
CA GLY A 462 -45.48 64.49 0.65
C GLY A 462 -45.02 65.63 1.58
N LYS A 463 -43.72 65.71 1.90
CA LYS A 463 -43.12 66.86 2.60
C LYS A 463 -42.91 68.09 1.69
N LYS A 464 -42.75 67.90 0.38
CA LYS A 464 -42.36 68.96 -0.58
C LYS A 464 -43.51 69.44 -1.48
N SER A 465 -44.49 68.60 -1.79
CA SER A 465 -45.59 68.91 -2.71
C SER A 465 -46.81 68.02 -2.49
N VAL A 466 -47.99 68.52 -2.87
CA VAL A 466 -49.27 67.77 -2.84
C VAL A 466 -49.44 66.89 -4.08
N ALA A 467 -48.59 67.04 -5.10
CA ALA A 467 -48.63 66.24 -6.31
C ALA A 467 -48.13 64.80 -6.06
N ALA A 468 -48.83 63.81 -6.62
CA ALA A 468 -48.43 62.41 -6.52
C ALA A 468 -47.05 62.19 -7.18
N PRO A 469 -46.12 61.46 -6.51
CA PRO A 469 -44.87 61.03 -7.13
C PRO A 469 -45.05 60.32 -8.47
N ARG A 470 -44.11 60.54 -9.41
CA ARG A 470 -43.99 59.74 -10.64
C ARG A 470 -43.75 58.26 -10.29
N PHE A 471 -43.96 57.27 -11.16
CA PHE A 471 -43.65 55.84 -10.88
C PHE A 471 -44.33 55.18 -9.65
N ILE A 472 -45.56 55.56 -9.30
CA ILE A 472 -46.36 54.87 -8.25
C ILE A 472 -47.18 53.70 -8.83
N SER A 473 -47.37 53.67 -10.15
CA SER A 473 -48.19 52.63 -10.81
C SER A 473 -47.59 51.24 -10.58
N PRO A 474 -48.43 50.20 -10.34
CA PRO A 474 -47.97 48.80 -10.24
C PRO A 474 -47.12 48.35 -11.42
N ALA A 475 -47.47 48.78 -12.64
CA ALA A 475 -46.70 48.46 -13.85
C ALA A 475 -45.28 49.04 -13.78
N SER A 476 -45.12 50.31 -13.34
CA SER A 476 -43.80 50.92 -13.18
C SER A 476 -42.95 50.27 -12.07
N GLN A 477 -43.58 49.73 -11.02
CA GLN A 477 -42.88 49.02 -9.95
C GLN A 477 -42.36 47.66 -10.40
N LEU A 478 -43.16 46.93 -11.19
CA LEU A 478 -42.74 45.69 -11.81
C LEU A 478 -41.57 45.92 -12.78
N VAL A 479 -41.62 46.96 -13.62
CA VAL A 479 -40.51 47.31 -14.52
C VAL A 479 -39.23 47.58 -13.74
N ILE A 480 -39.28 48.39 -12.66
CA ILE A 480 -38.09 48.66 -11.83
C ILE A 480 -37.54 47.36 -11.22
N THR A 481 -38.42 46.49 -10.73
CA THR A 481 -38.03 45.24 -10.06
C THR A 481 -37.41 44.25 -11.04
N PHE A 482 -38.04 44.05 -12.19
CA PHE A 482 -37.50 43.20 -13.25
C PHE A 482 -36.19 43.77 -13.81
N SER A 483 -36.04 45.09 -13.95
CA SER A 483 -34.77 45.70 -14.35
C SER A 483 -33.64 45.39 -13.35
N LEU A 484 -33.90 45.42 -12.04
CA LEU A 484 -32.91 45.03 -11.03
C LEU A 484 -32.57 43.54 -11.11
N ILE A 485 -33.57 42.67 -11.31
CA ILE A 485 -33.36 41.22 -11.47
C ILE A 485 -32.57 40.89 -12.74
N SER A 486 -32.81 41.63 -13.84
CA SER A 486 -32.10 41.46 -15.12
C SER A 486 -30.60 41.69 -14.98
N VAL A 487 -30.14 42.53 -14.05
CA VAL A 487 -28.71 42.72 -13.78
C VAL A 487 -28.07 41.44 -13.25
N GLN A 488 -28.73 40.75 -12.31
CA GLN A 488 -28.26 39.44 -11.81
C GLN A 488 -28.28 38.37 -12.91
N LEU A 489 -29.35 38.34 -13.72
CA LEU A 489 -29.45 37.39 -14.84
C LEU A 489 -28.33 37.60 -15.86
N LEU A 490 -28.03 38.84 -16.23
CA LEU A 490 -26.92 39.16 -17.13
C LEU A 490 -25.59 38.71 -16.56
N GLY A 491 -25.34 38.94 -15.26
CA GLY A 491 -24.13 38.46 -14.58
C GLY A 491 -24.00 36.93 -14.63
N VAL A 492 -25.11 36.20 -14.44
CA VAL A 492 -25.14 34.74 -14.58
C VAL A 492 -24.84 34.32 -16.01
N PHE A 493 -25.45 34.93 -17.03
CA PHE A 493 -25.16 34.62 -18.45
C PHE A 493 -23.69 34.85 -18.82
N VAL A 494 -23.11 35.96 -18.38
CA VAL A 494 -21.67 36.23 -18.57
C VAL A 494 -20.84 35.16 -17.88
N TRP A 495 -21.21 34.75 -16.68
CA TRP A 495 -20.49 33.70 -15.96
C TRP A 495 -20.54 32.34 -16.70
N PHE A 496 -21.68 31.94 -17.26
CA PHE A 496 -21.78 30.73 -18.09
C PHE A 496 -20.90 30.80 -19.34
N ALA A 497 -20.75 31.97 -19.95
CA ALA A 497 -19.95 32.16 -21.16
C ALA A 497 -18.44 32.12 -20.87
N VAL A 498 -18.01 32.68 -19.73
CA VAL A 498 -16.59 32.72 -19.35
C VAL A 498 -16.12 31.39 -18.75
N ASP A 499 -16.96 30.76 -17.92
CA ASP A 499 -16.62 29.55 -17.19
C ASP A 499 -17.80 28.56 -17.27
N PRO A 500 -17.77 27.57 -18.18
CA PRO A 500 -18.87 26.62 -18.33
C PRO A 500 -18.93 25.66 -17.13
N PRO A 501 -20.14 25.35 -16.60
CA PRO A 501 -20.27 24.47 -15.45
C PRO A 501 -19.81 23.06 -15.81
N HIS A 502 -18.99 22.46 -14.95
CA HIS A 502 -18.62 21.06 -15.04
C HIS A 502 -18.47 20.45 -13.64
N THR A 503 -18.36 19.13 -13.58
CA THR A 503 -18.15 18.38 -12.35
C THR A 503 -16.70 17.95 -12.24
N VAL A 504 -16.11 18.08 -11.05
CA VAL A 504 -14.73 17.70 -10.77
C VAL A 504 -14.68 16.79 -9.54
N VAL A 505 -13.76 15.84 -9.54
CA VAL A 505 -13.45 15.01 -8.38
C VAL A 505 -12.17 15.53 -7.76
N ASP A 506 -12.26 16.01 -6.53
CA ASP A 506 -11.12 16.51 -5.79
C ASP A 506 -10.56 15.41 -4.90
N TYR A 507 -9.33 14.99 -5.19
CA TYR A 507 -8.59 14.01 -4.40
C TYR A 507 -7.61 14.65 -3.41
N GLY A 508 -7.42 15.98 -3.43
CA GLY A 508 -6.34 16.65 -2.70
C GLY A 508 -6.46 16.51 -1.18
N GLU A 509 -7.52 17.09 -0.60
CA GLU A 509 -7.65 17.19 0.86
C GLU A 509 -7.97 15.85 1.56
N GLN A 510 -8.56 14.89 0.83
CA GLN A 510 -8.97 13.59 1.38
C GLN A 510 -8.08 12.41 0.97
N ARG A 511 -6.94 12.67 0.32
CA ARG A 511 -5.89 11.66 0.11
C ARG A 511 -4.97 11.61 1.33
N THR A 512 -5.47 10.96 2.38
CA THR A 512 -4.73 10.73 3.61
C THR A 512 -3.45 9.90 3.39
N SER A 513 -2.50 9.97 4.32
CA SER A 513 -1.30 9.11 4.30
C SER A 513 -1.65 7.61 4.32
N ASP A 514 -2.78 7.26 4.94
CA ASP A 514 -3.36 5.92 4.88
C ASP A 514 -4.16 5.75 3.57
N PRO A 515 -3.73 4.87 2.64
CA PRO A 515 -4.43 4.66 1.38
C PRO A 515 -5.82 4.06 1.55
N GLU A 516 -6.11 3.31 2.62
CA GLU A 516 -7.44 2.71 2.81
C GLU A 516 -8.51 3.74 3.16
N LYS A 517 -8.09 4.86 3.75
CA LYS A 517 -8.96 5.97 4.13
C LYS A 517 -9.05 7.05 3.07
N ALA A 518 -8.28 6.94 1.98
CA ALA A 518 -8.30 7.88 0.87
C ALA A 518 -9.69 7.94 0.23
N ARG A 519 -10.22 9.14 0.03
CA ARG A 519 -11.50 9.40 -0.65
C ARG A 519 -11.34 10.53 -1.65
N GLY A 520 -12.10 10.46 -2.75
CA GLY A 520 -12.26 11.58 -3.68
C GLY A 520 -13.61 12.26 -3.44
N VAL A 521 -13.67 13.58 -3.47
CA VAL A 521 -14.91 14.35 -3.24
C VAL A 521 -15.48 14.81 -4.58
N LEU A 522 -16.68 14.35 -4.93
CA LEU A 522 -17.37 14.83 -6.14
C LEU A 522 -18.04 16.18 -5.85
N LYS A 523 -17.63 17.23 -6.57
CA LYS A 523 -18.20 18.58 -6.46
C LYS A 523 -18.40 19.24 -7.83
N CYS A 524 -19.17 20.33 -7.86
CA CYS A 524 -19.21 21.22 -9.03
C CYS A 524 -17.92 22.05 -9.05
N ASP A 525 -17.31 22.25 -10.22
CA ASP A 525 -16.14 23.12 -10.33
C ASP A 525 -16.58 24.59 -10.21
N ILE A 526 -16.52 25.12 -8.99
CA ILE A 526 -16.90 26.47 -8.64
C ILE A 526 -15.90 26.94 -7.61
N SER A 527 -15.15 28.00 -7.91
CA SER A 527 -14.24 28.60 -6.94
C SER A 527 -15.01 29.32 -5.83
N ASP A 528 -14.44 29.38 -4.61
CA ASP A 528 -15.05 30.13 -3.50
C ASP A 528 -15.28 31.60 -3.86
N LEU A 529 -14.35 32.18 -4.62
CA LEU A 529 -14.45 33.56 -5.10
C LEU A 529 -15.65 33.72 -6.02
N SER A 530 -15.85 32.79 -6.96
CA SER A 530 -16.99 32.82 -7.88
C SER A 530 -18.32 32.66 -7.13
N LEU A 531 -18.37 31.80 -6.12
CA LEU A 531 -19.54 31.67 -5.23
C LEU A 531 -19.88 33.01 -4.54
N ILE A 532 -18.87 33.70 -3.99
CA ILE A 532 -19.05 34.97 -3.30
C ILE A 532 -19.43 36.09 -4.27
N CYS A 533 -18.77 36.17 -5.43
CA CYS A 533 -19.12 37.11 -6.49
C CYS A 533 -20.59 36.95 -6.90
N SER A 534 -21.10 35.72 -6.98
CA SER A 534 -22.50 35.45 -7.32
C SER A 534 -23.50 36.01 -6.31
N LEU A 535 -23.12 36.03 -5.04
CA LEU A 535 -23.92 36.57 -3.92
C LEU A 535 -23.70 38.08 -3.74
N GLY A 536 -22.61 38.64 -4.28
CA GLY A 536 -22.21 40.04 -4.07
C GLY A 536 -23.29 41.05 -4.47
N TYR A 537 -23.94 40.88 -5.61
CA TYR A 537 -25.03 41.77 -6.02
C TYR A 537 -26.26 41.63 -5.12
N SER A 538 -26.59 40.43 -4.66
CA SER A 538 -27.68 40.21 -3.69
C SER A 538 -27.38 40.86 -2.34
N ILE A 539 -26.12 40.83 -1.89
CA ILE A 539 -25.67 41.53 -0.67
C ILE A 539 -25.75 43.06 -0.87
N LEU A 540 -25.35 43.58 -2.04
CA LEU A 540 -25.50 44.99 -2.37
C LEU A 540 -26.97 45.45 -2.33
N LEU A 541 -27.88 44.66 -2.91
CA LEU A 541 -29.32 44.92 -2.84
C LEU A 541 -29.81 44.90 -1.39
N MET A 542 -29.38 43.94 -0.58
CA MET A 542 -29.72 43.86 0.84
C MET A 542 -29.27 45.10 1.61
N VAL A 543 -28.01 45.52 1.46
CA VAL A 543 -27.47 46.73 2.12
C VAL A 543 -28.24 47.97 1.68
N THR A 544 -28.54 48.09 0.39
CA THR A 544 -29.31 49.21 -0.17
C THR A 544 -30.73 49.22 0.42
N CYS A 545 -31.40 48.07 0.49
CA CYS A 545 -32.69 47.92 1.16
C CYS A 545 -32.64 48.39 2.62
N THR A 546 -31.60 48.01 3.35
CA THR A 546 -31.42 48.40 4.77
C THR A 546 -31.27 49.92 4.92
N VAL A 547 -30.51 50.58 4.04
CA VAL A 547 -30.39 52.05 4.03
C VAL A 547 -31.75 52.72 3.81
N TYR A 548 -32.55 52.24 2.85
CA TYR A 548 -33.89 52.76 2.61
C TYR A 548 -34.84 52.46 3.77
N ALA A 549 -34.74 51.28 4.39
CA ALA A 549 -35.53 50.91 5.55
C ALA A 549 -35.27 51.85 6.74
N ILE A 550 -34.01 52.24 6.96
CA ILE A 550 -33.62 53.25 7.97
C ILE A 550 -34.25 54.60 7.65
N LYS A 551 -34.18 55.06 6.40
CA LYS A 551 -34.81 56.32 5.96
C LYS A 551 -36.33 56.33 6.13
N THR A 552 -36.98 55.17 6.15
CA THR A 552 -38.43 55.03 6.35
C THR A 552 -38.85 54.78 7.81
N ARG A 553 -37.93 54.76 8.78
CA ARG A 553 -38.26 54.50 10.21
C ARG A 553 -39.19 55.56 10.83
N GLY A 554 -39.09 56.82 10.39
CA GLY A 554 -39.90 57.94 10.90
C GLY A 554 -41.32 58.02 10.32
N VAL A 555 -41.77 57.00 9.60
CA VAL A 555 -43.13 56.93 9.03
C VAL A 555 -44.15 56.71 10.16
N PRO A 556 -45.20 57.54 10.28
CA PRO A 556 -46.20 57.42 11.34
C PRO A 556 -46.93 56.06 11.29
N GLU A 557 -47.34 55.57 12.46
CA GLU A 557 -47.91 54.23 12.66
C GLU A 557 -49.16 53.95 11.83
N THR A 558 -49.79 54.95 11.22
CA THR A 558 -50.90 54.77 10.29
C THR A 558 -50.54 53.95 9.04
N PHE A 559 -49.26 53.90 8.66
CA PHE A 559 -48.72 52.99 7.64
C PHE A 559 -48.00 51.79 8.30
N ASN A 560 -48.80 50.90 8.90
CA ASN A 560 -48.41 49.69 9.65
C ASN A 560 -47.43 48.72 8.96
N GLU A 561 -46.98 49.00 7.74
CA GLU A 561 -46.15 48.10 6.93
C GLU A 561 -44.64 48.43 7.00
N ALA A 562 -44.26 49.66 7.38
CA ALA A 562 -42.85 50.08 7.37
C ALA A 562 -41.99 49.44 8.47
N LYS A 563 -42.54 49.27 9.68
CA LYS A 563 -41.85 48.63 10.83
C LYS A 563 -41.45 47.17 10.55
N PRO A 564 -42.36 46.26 10.13
CA PRO A 564 -42.00 44.87 9.86
C PRO A 564 -41.01 44.71 8.69
N ILE A 565 -41.05 45.60 7.68
CA ILE A 565 -40.02 45.66 6.63
C ILE A 565 -38.65 45.99 7.22
N GLY A 566 -38.57 47.00 8.10
CA GLY A 566 -37.34 47.34 8.80
C GLY A 566 -36.76 46.16 9.59
N PHE A 567 -37.59 45.51 10.42
CA PHE A 567 -37.14 44.35 11.20
C PHE A 567 -36.64 43.20 10.31
N THR A 568 -37.34 42.90 9.22
CA THR A 568 -36.91 41.89 8.24
C THR A 568 -35.52 42.20 7.69
N MET A 569 -35.27 43.46 7.31
CA MET A 569 -33.96 43.87 6.76
C MET A 569 -32.84 43.81 7.81
N TYR A 570 -33.08 44.20 9.07
CA TYR A 570 -32.04 44.15 10.11
C TYR A 570 -31.67 42.71 10.46
N THR A 571 -32.65 41.84 10.64
CA THR A 571 -32.42 40.43 10.98
C THR A 571 -31.71 39.69 9.85
N THR A 572 -32.10 39.94 8.59
CA THR A 572 -31.41 39.34 7.43
C THR A 572 -29.96 39.82 7.31
N CYS A 573 -29.67 41.10 7.54
CA CYS A 573 -28.28 41.58 7.60
C CYS A 573 -27.44 40.87 8.67
N ILE A 574 -27.98 40.62 9.86
CA ILE A 574 -27.25 39.91 10.94
C ILE A 574 -26.92 38.48 10.51
N ILE A 575 -27.87 37.76 9.87
CA ILE A 575 -27.66 36.40 9.37
C ILE A 575 -26.51 36.37 8.35
N TRP A 576 -26.49 37.32 7.41
CA TRP A 576 -25.44 37.39 6.39
C TRP A 576 -24.09 37.84 6.93
N LEU A 577 -24.06 38.72 7.93
CA LEU A 577 -22.82 39.09 8.63
C LEU A 577 -22.22 37.90 9.41
N ALA A 578 -23.06 37.01 9.96
CA ALA A 578 -22.59 35.79 10.61
C ALA A 578 -22.13 34.72 9.61
N PHE A 579 -22.75 34.63 8.43
CA PHE A 579 -22.39 33.66 7.39
C PHE A 579 -20.95 33.83 6.88
N ILE A 580 -20.53 35.07 6.59
CA ILE A 580 -19.21 35.36 5.98
C ILE A 580 -18.04 34.76 6.79
N PRO A 581 -17.87 35.03 8.10
CA PRO A 581 -16.76 34.47 8.87
C PRO A 581 -16.83 32.95 9.01
N ILE A 582 -18.02 32.34 9.07
CA ILE A 582 -18.19 30.88 9.14
C ILE A 582 -17.75 30.22 7.83
N PHE A 583 -18.10 30.81 6.70
CA PHE A 583 -17.77 30.28 5.37
C PHE A 583 -16.25 30.24 5.12
N PHE A 584 -15.53 31.29 5.51
CA PHE A 584 -14.08 31.36 5.35
C PHE A 584 -13.32 30.63 6.46
N GLY A 585 -13.79 30.66 7.71
CA GLY A 585 -13.12 29.98 8.83
C GLY A 585 -13.09 28.46 8.71
N THR A 586 -14.01 27.88 7.93
CA THR A 586 -14.13 26.43 7.72
C THR A 586 -13.37 25.92 6.48
N ALA A 587 -12.73 26.83 5.73
CA ALA A 587 -12.02 26.52 4.49
C ALA A 587 -10.80 25.60 4.67
N GLN A 588 -10.29 25.42 5.90
CA GLN A 588 -9.16 24.53 6.21
C GLN A 588 -9.57 23.18 6.82
N SER A 589 -10.87 22.92 7.00
CA SER A 589 -11.35 21.71 7.67
C SER A 589 -11.52 20.54 6.70
N ALA A 590 -11.25 19.31 7.15
CA ALA A 590 -11.45 18.09 6.36
C ALA A 590 -12.93 17.85 5.96
N GLU A 591 -13.86 18.55 6.63
CA GLU A 591 -15.30 18.51 6.39
C GLU A 591 -15.82 19.77 5.67
N ARG A 592 -14.93 20.54 5.06
CA ARG A 592 -15.24 21.81 4.40
C ARG A 592 -16.49 21.76 3.50
N MET A 593 -16.61 20.73 2.66
CA MET A 593 -17.76 20.56 1.76
C MET A 593 -19.09 20.51 2.53
N TYR A 594 -19.13 19.75 3.62
CA TYR A 594 -20.33 19.57 4.45
C TYR A 594 -20.71 20.87 5.13
N ILE A 595 -19.73 21.52 5.75
CA ILE A 595 -19.96 22.74 6.54
C ILE A 595 -20.37 23.90 5.64
N GLN A 596 -19.61 24.18 4.57
CA GLN A 596 -19.90 25.31 3.67
C GLN A 596 -21.29 25.18 3.00
N THR A 597 -21.65 24.00 2.52
CA THR A 597 -22.96 23.75 1.88
C THR A 597 -24.11 23.88 2.88
N THR A 598 -23.95 23.33 4.08
CA THR A 598 -24.96 23.36 5.14
C THR A 598 -25.17 24.78 5.65
N THR A 599 -24.10 25.51 5.97
CA THR A 599 -24.21 26.89 6.46
C THR A 599 -24.86 27.80 5.42
N LEU A 600 -24.47 27.70 4.14
CA LEU A 600 -25.07 28.50 3.08
C LEU A 600 -26.58 28.25 2.93
N THR A 601 -27.00 26.98 2.87
CA THR A 601 -28.42 26.61 2.73
C THR A 601 -29.27 26.99 3.95
N ILE A 602 -28.72 26.88 5.16
CA ILE A 602 -29.37 27.34 6.39
C ILE A 602 -29.50 28.87 6.40
N SER A 603 -28.44 29.62 6.06
CA SER A 603 -28.49 31.08 6.01
C SER A 603 -29.52 31.60 4.99
N LEU A 604 -29.62 30.96 3.82
CA LEU A 604 -30.64 31.24 2.81
C LEU A 604 -32.05 30.96 3.34
N SER A 605 -32.25 29.76 3.91
CA SER A 605 -33.54 29.34 4.45
C SER A 605 -34.00 30.22 5.62
N LEU A 606 -33.10 30.61 6.53
CA LEU A 606 -33.40 31.52 7.63
C LEU A 606 -33.77 32.92 7.11
N SER A 607 -33.06 33.43 6.10
CA SER A 607 -33.38 34.74 5.49
C SER A 607 -34.78 34.74 4.86
N ALA A 608 -35.15 33.65 4.19
CA ALA A 608 -36.48 33.43 3.65
C ALA A 608 -37.55 33.32 4.76
N SER A 609 -37.26 32.57 5.84
CA SER A 609 -38.17 32.39 6.98
C SER A 609 -38.46 33.69 7.71
N VAL A 610 -37.45 34.54 7.90
CA VAL A 610 -37.62 35.87 8.50
C VAL A 610 -38.53 36.74 7.63
N SER A 611 -38.32 36.72 6.31
CA SER A 611 -39.15 37.47 5.36
C SER A 611 -40.61 36.99 5.36
N LEU A 612 -40.83 35.68 5.39
CA LEU A 612 -42.16 35.08 5.46
C LEU A 612 -42.85 35.40 6.80
N GLY A 613 -42.15 35.19 7.91
CA GLY A 613 -42.65 35.36 9.27
C GLY A 613 -42.98 36.81 9.61
N MET A 614 -42.09 37.76 9.32
CA MET A 614 -42.28 39.16 9.73
C MET A 614 -43.21 39.93 8.79
N LEU A 615 -43.26 39.60 7.49
CA LEU A 615 -44.03 40.37 6.51
C LEU A 615 -45.41 39.79 6.20
N TYR A 616 -45.54 38.46 6.22
CA TYR A 616 -46.74 37.78 5.72
C TYR A 616 -47.55 37.11 6.82
N MET A 617 -46.94 36.53 7.86
CA MET A 617 -47.71 35.92 8.96
C MET A 617 -48.71 36.89 9.62
N PRO A 618 -48.35 38.15 9.96
CA PRO A 618 -49.32 39.10 10.54
C PRO A 618 -50.51 39.36 9.59
N LYS A 619 -50.28 39.36 8.27
CA LYS A 619 -51.32 39.60 7.28
C LYS A 619 -52.24 38.40 7.12
N VAL A 620 -51.67 37.20 7.04
CA VAL A 620 -52.43 35.95 6.94
C VAL A 620 -53.24 35.72 8.21
N TYR A 621 -52.66 36.00 9.38
CA TYR A 621 -53.37 35.92 10.66
C TYR A 621 -54.62 36.81 10.68
N ILE A 622 -54.50 38.08 10.25
CA ILE A 622 -55.65 38.99 10.18
C ILE A 622 -56.68 38.52 9.14
N ILE A 623 -56.25 38.05 7.96
CA ILE A 623 -57.16 37.59 6.89
C ILE A 623 -58.01 36.39 7.33
N ILE A 624 -57.45 35.45 8.10
CA ILE A 624 -58.11 34.21 8.50
C ILE A 624 -58.88 34.36 9.82
N PHE A 625 -58.24 34.90 10.85
CA PHE A 625 -58.79 34.89 12.22
C PHE A 625 -59.52 36.18 12.61
N HIS A 626 -59.25 37.29 11.92
CA HIS A 626 -59.85 38.61 12.21
C HIS A 626 -60.43 39.27 10.96
N PRO A 627 -61.38 38.63 10.26
CA PRO A 627 -61.98 39.18 9.04
C PRO A 627 -62.68 40.53 9.24
N GLU A 628 -63.10 40.85 10.47
CA GLU A 628 -63.69 42.14 10.85
C GLU A 628 -62.72 43.32 10.66
N GLN A 629 -61.40 43.08 10.71
CA GLN A 629 -60.37 44.09 10.46
C GLN A 629 -60.06 44.25 8.96
N ASN A 630 -60.64 43.41 8.10
CA ASN A 630 -60.44 43.38 6.66
C ASN A 630 -61.43 44.27 5.88
N VAL A 631 -61.80 45.41 6.47
CA VAL A 631 -62.67 46.41 5.84
C VAL A 631 -61.85 47.53 5.19
N PRO A 632 -62.29 48.10 4.05
CA PRO A 632 -61.60 49.22 3.43
C PRO A 632 -61.67 50.44 4.36
N LYS A 633 -60.55 50.79 5.00
CA LYS A 633 -60.44 52.05 5.75
C LYS A 633 -60.76 53.20 4.77
N ARG A 634 -61.79 53.99 5.10
CA ARG A 634 -62.32 55.11 4.30
C ARG A 634 -61.15 55.92 3.70
N LYS A 635 -61.14 56.13 2.38
CA LYS A 635 -60.13 56.95 1.66
C LYS A 635 -60.03 58.34 2.33
N ARG A 636 -59.14 58.52 3.31
CA ARG A 636 -58.84 59.85 3.83
C ARG A 636 -58.04 60.59 2.75
N SER A 637 -58.64 61.67 2.28
CA SER A 637 -58.11 62.56 1.25
C SER A 637 -56.62 62.84 1.46
N PHE A 638 -55.84 62.89 0.37
CA PHE A 638 -54.42 63.29 0.36
C PHE A 638 -54.15 64.53 1.23
N LYS A 639 -55.13 65.42 1.34
CA LYS A 639 -55.14 66.61 2.22
C LYS A 639 -54.89 66.29 3.71
N ALA A 640 -55.45 65.20 4.25
CA ALA A 640 -55.31 64.81 5.66
C ALA A 640 -53.96 64.14 5.96
N ILE A 641 -53.35 63.47 4.97
CA ILE A 641 -52.02 62.87 5.06
C ILE A 641 -50.95 63.97 5.15
N VAL A 642 -51.15 65.06 4.40
CA VAL A 642 -50.29 66.25 4.43
C VAL A 642 -50.39 66.94 5.80
N THR A 643 -51.58 67.10 6.39
CA THR A 643 -51.74 67.73 7.71
C THR A 643 -51.01 66.98 8.83
N ALA A 644 -51.01 65.64 8.80
CA ALA A 644 -50.28 64.83 9.78
C ALA A 644 -48.74 64.95 9.63
N ALA A 645 -48.24 65.02 8.39
CA ALA A 645 -46.82 65.22 8.11
C ALA A 645 -46.33 66.63 8.49
N THR A 646 -47.17 67.67 8.34
CA THR A 646 -46.83 69.05 8.74
C THR A 646 -46.90 69.26 10.26
N MET A 647 -47.80 68.57 10.97
CA MET A 647 -47.95 68.66 12.43
C MET A 647 -46.75 68.07 13.18
N SER A 648 -46.14 66.99 12.68
CA SER A 648 -44.96 66.38 13.31
C SER A 648 -43.69 67.24 13.19
N GLY A 649 -43.63 68.16 12.22
CA GLY A 649 -42.51 69.09 12.05
C GLY A 649 -42.62 70.39 12.87
N LYS A 650 -43.81 70.77 13.34
CA LYS A 650 -44.03 72.04 14.05
C LYS A 650 -43.90 71.97 15.58
N LEU A 651 -43.87 70.77 16.17
CA LEU A 651 -43.72 70.59 17.62
C LEU A 651 -42.27 70.66 18.13
N VAL A 652 -41.27 70.79 17.25
CA VAL A 652 -39.85 70.89 17.65
C VAL A 652 -39.35 72.35 17.73
N GLN A 653 -40.13 73.35 17.27
CA GLN A 653 -39.60 74.70 17.05
C GLN A 653 -40.30 75.83 17.82
N LYS A 654 -41.04 75.53 18.90
CA LYS A 654 -41.61 76.57 19.77
C LYS A 654 -41.62 76.15 21.23
N GLY A 655 -40.44 76.22 21.84
CA GLY A 655 -40.19 75.92 23.25
C GLY A 655 -39.12 76.83 23.85
N SER A 656 -39.22 78.13 23.61
CA SER A 656 -38.47 79.15 24.36
C SER A 656 -39.27 80.45 24.30
N ASP A 657 -40.09 80.66 25.33
CA ASP A 657 -40.51 81.95 25.90
C ASP A 657 -41.74 81.70 26.81
N ARG A 658 -41.50 81.79 28.12
CA ARG A 658 -42.50 81.85 29.23
C ARG A 658 -42.94 83.32 29.41
N PRO A 659 -44.07 83.69 30.09
CA PRO A 659 -44.59 83.10 31.33
C PRO A 659 -46.13 83.08 31.55
N ASN A 660 -46.53 82.43 32.67
CA ASN A 660 -47.77 82.43 33.46
C ASN A 660 -49.08 83.02 32.91
N GLY A 661 -50.15 82.22 33.02
CA GLY A 661 -51.55 82.67 33.05
C GLY A 661 -52.52 81.49 33.03
N GLU A 662 -53.32 81.33 34.09
CA GLU A 662 -54.48 80.41 34.14
C GLU A 662 -55.55 80.81 33.10
N VAL A 663 -56.31 79.83 32.61
CA VAL A 663 -57.80 79.76 32.57
C VAL A 663 -58.26 78.70 31.53
N LYS A 664 -59.06 77.74 32.05
CA LYS A 664 -60.25 77.01 31.51
C LYS A 664 -60.60 77.22 30.02
N THR A 665 -61.11 76.29 29.21
CA THR A 665 -62.02 75.11 29.27
C THR A 665 -62.06 74.63 27.78
N GLU A 666 -62.38 73.42 27.32
CA GLU A 666 -63.52 72.53 27.55
C GLU A 666 -63.35 71.28 26.65
N LEU A 667 -63.76 70.09 27.14
CA LEU A 667 -64.39 68.93 26.44
C LEU A 667 -63.85 68.44 25.06
N CYS A 668 -63.65 67.14 24.80
CA CYS A 668 -64.45 65.98 25.20
C CYS A 668 -63.59 64.74 25.46
N GLU A 669 -64.02 64.02 26.49
CA GLU A 669 -63.64 62.68 26.89
C GLU A 669 -64.33 61.60 26.02
N SER A 670 -63.75 60.41 26.07
CA SER A 670 -64.29 59.08 25.74
C SER A 670 -64.30 58.63 24.26
N MET A 671 -63.31 57.81 23.91
CA MET A 671 -63.49 56.34 23.89
C MET A 671 -62.11 55.69 23.74
N GLU A 672 -61.41 55.54 24.87
CA GLU A 672 -60.38 54.53 25.01
C GLU A 672 -61.06 53.19 25.26
N THR A 673 -61.07 52.34 24.23
CA THR A 673 -61.21 50.88 24.37
C THR A 673 -60.57 50.26 23.14
N ASN A 674 -59.28 49.97 23.25
CA ASN A 674 -58.53 48.91 22.54
C ASN A 674 -57.01 49.13 22.61
N SER A 675 -56.47 49.41 23.80
CA SER A 675 -55.02 49.46 24.03
C SER A 675 -54.54 48.44 25.07
N GLU A 676 -55.14 47.24 25.10
CA GLU A 676 -54.68 46.15 25.96
C GLU A 676 -54.42 44.80 25.27
N TYR A 677 -54.56 44.69 23.95
CA TYR A 677 -54.36 43.39 23.27
C TYR A 677 -52.99 43.19 22.58
N PHE A 678 -52.10 44.19 22.59
CA PHE A 678 -50.79 44.08 21.91
C PHE A 678 -49.59 43.96 22.86
N LYS A 679 -49.80 43.98 24.18
CA LYS A 679 -48.73 43.81 25.18
C LYS A 679 -48.52 42.36 25.64
N HIS A 680 -49.36 41.40 25.23
CA HIS A 680 -49.30 40.04 25.78
C HIS A 680 -48.64 38.97 24.88
N LEU A 681 -48.08 39.33 23.71
CA LEU A 681 -47.44 38.35 22.81
C LEU A 681 -45.90 38.43 22.71
N PHE A 682 -45.24 39.34 23.40
CA PHE A 682 -43.77 39.49 23.36
C PHE A 682 -43.14 39.79 24.74
N SER A 683 -43.68 39.21 25.81
CA SER A 683 -43.00 39.17 27.11
C SER A 683 -43.13 37.78 27.74
N THR A 684 -42.31 36.86 27.26
CA THR A 684 -41.90 35.69 28.05
C THR A 684 -40.37 35.68 28.03
N LYS A 685 -39.83 35.98 29.21
CA LYS A 685 -38.44 35.84 29.66
C LYS A 685 -37.61 34.89 28.80
N TRP A 686 -36.57 35.43 28.16
CA TRP A 686 -35.16 35.13 28.44
C TRP A 686 -34.37 36.43 28.35
#